data_AF-A0A355V5T7-F1
#
_entry.id   AF-A0A355V5T7-F1
#
_cell.length_a   1.000
_cell.length_b   1.000
_cell.length_c   1.000
_cell.angle_alpha   90.00
_cell.angle_beta   90.00
_cell.angle_gamma   90.00
#
_symmetry.space_group_name_H-M   'P 1'
#
loop_
_entity.id
_entity.type
_entity.pdbx_description
1 polymer ?
#
loop_
_entity_poly.entity_id
_entity_poly.type
_entity_poly.pdbx_seq_one_letter_code
_entity_poly.pdbx_strand_id
1 'polypeptide(L)'
;MANLSLKHIYKVYPNGAKAVNDFNMQIEDKEFIVFVGPSGCGKSTTLRMIAGLEEITAGELKIGDMVVNGMEPKDRDIAMVFQNYALYPHMTIFENIAFGLRMRKIPDIKRDKAGNPVLDKNGKEIPVMRHYNKQELTAKVTEAAEILGITEYLKRKPKEMSGGQRQRVALGRAIVRRPKVMLLDEPLSNLDAKLRTQMRSEIVKLHKKLQTTFIYVTHDQVEAMTMGTRIVVMKDGFVKQIDTPKNLYRYPANKFVAGFIGTPQMNFFQGTLTKDGDSVHIAFKRSDAKVTVPYSMLMKTMPQYLDGTKTVYIGFRAEDIALEEDKVAASNAKIKVRISHSEELGTETLVYGDINMDGDGFDETSTRVIIKSAGFKEYQSDTVCEAALNIEGIHLFDIDTEESIMPRLPEYNYADCKVSAGKLAILGQSIALPSAVNCSDGEYDLLLPTDAVTFDGDIPAEITSTEDINGKLLITLSVNGKKLFAVTDCSADGEKISVADGKIKIGIDMKKIIIRKNSEDVISPMPLVNGLNGTFVMEKLPEMTVVNGKEKKVKKAHYYLLIDGTKLEAPAEVYNKLFAATSDRKAFNSAYRYEWTPYDFAVSGDGIRAQVEETLDYGAEKFVRCTVGEEVIYVKTDKRLSGTVHLVPDVSKVSIIESERQIRIL
;
A
#
# COMPACT_ATOMS: atom_id res chain seq x y z
N MET A 1 -12.68 2.17 -20.02
CA MET A 1 -11.51 2.15 -19.13
C MET A 1 -12.03 2.45 -17.75
N ALA A 2 -11.75 1.59 -16.79
CA ALA A 2 -12.22 1.75 -15.42
C ALA A 2 -11.06 1.56 -14.46
N ASN A 3 -10.26 2.61 -14.30
CA ASN A 3 -9.30 2.71 -13.22
C ASN A 3 -10.08 2.82 -11.90
N LEU A 4 -9.58 2.19 -10.84
CA LEU A 4 -10.17 2.26 -9.51
C LEU A 4 -9.20 2.96 -8.57
N SER A 5 -9.71 3.94 -7.84
CA SER A 5 -8.95 4.68 -6.84
C SER A 5 -9.56 4.47 -5.47
N LEU A 6 -8.78 3.92 -4.54
CA LEU A 6 -9.10 3.84 -3.13
C LEU A 6 -8.13 4.77 -2.41
N LYS A 7 -8.64 5.86 -1.83
CA LYS A 7 -7.83 6.84 -1.08
C LYS A 7 -8.32 6.90 0.36
N HIS A 8 -7.42 6.60 1.28
CA HIS A 8 -7.64 6.63 2.72
C HIS A 8 -8.95 5.96 3.14
N ILE A 9 -9.21 4.75 2.63
CA ILE A 9 -10.47 4.03 2.90
C ILE A 9 -10.44 3.41 4.30
N TYR A 10 -11.45 3.75 5.10
CA TYR A 10 -11.66 3.19 6.44
C TYR A 10 -13.01 2.48 6.54
N LYS A 11 -13.05 1.42 7.35
CA LYS A 11 -14.28 0.80 7.83
C LYS A 11 -14.25 0.59 9.34
N VAL A 12 -15.17 1.26 10.03
CA VAL A 12 -15.42 1.06 11.46
C VAL A 12 -16.87 0.60 11.64
N TYR A 13 -17.07 -0.56 12.27
CA TYR A 13 -18.40 -1.05 12.60
C TYR A 13 -18.96 -0.33 13.84
N PRO A 14 -20.30 -0.35 14.07
CA PRO A 14 -20.93 0.36 15.19
C PRO A 14 -20.40 -0.02 16.57
N ASN A 15 -19.83 -1.21 16.72
CA ASN A 15 -19.19 -1.69 17.96
C ASN A 15 -17.76 -1.15 18.16
N GLY A 16 -17.27 -0.27 17.28
CA GLY A 16 -15.93 0.30 17.32
C GLY A 16 -14.85 -0.55 16.64
N ALA A 17 -15.17 -1.75 16.15
CA ALA A 17 -14.20 -2.60 15.46
C ALA A 17 -13.76 -1.96 14.14
N LYS A 18 -12.45 -1.68 14.00
CA LYS A 18 -11.84 -1.16 12.77
C LYS A 18 -11.46 -2.33 11.87
N ALA A 19 -12.29 -2.61 10.87
CA ALA A 19 -12.10 -3.75 9.97
C ALA A 19 -11.17 -3.44 8.79
N VAL A 20 -11.11 -2.18 8.37
CA VAL A 20 -10.20 -1.68 7.33
C VAL A 20 -9.65 -0.34 7.79
N ASN A 21 -8.33 -0.17 7.73
CA ASN A 21 -7.62 0.98 8.27
C ASN A 21 -6.69 1.55 7.19
N ASP A 22 -6.98 2.79 6.78
CA ASP A 22 -6.20 3.58 5.82
C ASP A 22 -5.82 2.84 4.53
N PHE A 23 -6.79 2.18 3.89
CA PHE A 23 -6.54 1.43 2.67
C PHE A 23 -6.35 2.40 1.49
N ASN A 24 -5.16 2.34 0.88
CA ASN A 24 -4.77 3.16 -0.25
C ASN A 24 -4.33 2.26 -1.42
N MET A 25 -4.94 2.42 -2.59
CA MET A 25 -4.55 1.69 -3.80
C MET A 25 -5.07 2.38 -5.06
N GLN A 26 -4.21 2.45 -6.08
CA GLN A 26 -4.63 2.67 -7.46
C GLN A 26 -4.64 1.33 -8.19
N ILE A 27 -5.72 1.06 -8.92
CA ILE A 27 -5.88 -0.12 -9.76
C ILE A 27 -6.09 0.35 -11.20
N GLU A 28 -5.18 -0.03 -12.07
CA GLU A 28 -5.23 0.29 -13.49
C GLU A 28 -6.21 -0.62 -14.23
N ASP A 29 -6.69 -0.14 -15.39
CA ASP A 29 -7.55 -0.91 -16.28
C ASP A 29 -6.92 -2.28 -16.60
N LYS A 30 -7.73 -3.35 -16.51
CA LYS A 30 -7.34 -4.74 -16.89
C LYS A 30 -6.36 -5.42 -15.93
N GLU A 31 -6.12 -4.86 -14.76
CA GLU A 31 -5.37 -5.57 -13.74
C GLU A 31 -6.17 -6.70 -13.09
N PHE A 32 -5.45 -7.74 -12.72
CA PHE A 32 -5.95 -8.81 -11.85
C PHE A 32 -5.36 -8.60 -10.46
N ILE A 33 -6.14 -8.02 -9.56
CA ILE A 33 -5.76 -7.77 -8.18
C ILE A 33 -6.24 -8.91 -7.30
N VAL A 34 -5.35 -9.43 -6.44
CA VAL A 34 -5.71 -10.45 -5.45
C VAL A 34 -5.51 -9.91 -4.03
N PHE A 35 -6.54 -9.93 -3.20
CA PHE A 35 -6.44 -9.66 -1.77
C PHE A 35 -6.20 -10.98 -1.04
N VAL A 36 -5.14 -11.04 -0.23
CA VAL A 36 -4.75 -12.22 0.52
C VAL A 36 -4.37 -11.87 1.96
N GLY A 37 -4.59 -12.79 2.88
CA GLY A 37 -4.29 -12.61 4.30
C GLY A 37 -5.13 -13.53 5.19
N PRO A 38 -4.85 -13.58 6.49
CA PRO A 38 -5.57 -14.41 7.46
C PRO A 38 -7.08 -14.12 7.52
N SER A 39 -7.84 -15.02 8.15
CA SER A 39 -9.26 -14.76 8.42
C SER A 39 -9.42 -13.49 9.25
N GLY A 40 -10.43 -12.67 8.95
CA GLY A 40 -10.72 -11.44 9.69
C GLY A 40 -9.87 -10.21 9.31
N CYS A 41 -8.91 -10.30 8.38
CA CYS A 41 -8.03 -9.16 8.07
C CYS A 41 -8.63 -8.03 7.20
N GLY A 42 -9.94 -8.07 6.88
CA GLY A 42 -10.63 -6.99 6.17
C GLY A 42 -10.78 -7.15 4.65
N LYS A 43 -10.38 -8.28 4.05
CA LYS A 43 -10.44 -8.52 2.58
C LYS A 43 -11.86 -8.44 2.01
N SER A 44 -12.77 -9.27 2.50
CA SER A 44 -14.16 -9.32 2.01
C SER A 44 -14.91 -8.04 2.37
N THR A 45 -14.60 -7.41 3.51
CA THR A 45 -15.12 -6.08 3.87
C THR A 45 -14.71 -5.04 2.83
N THR A 46 -13.43 -4.99 2.45
CA THR A 46 -12.93 -4.09 1.39
C THR A 46 -13.62 -4.37 0.04
N LEU A 47 -13.74 -5.65 -0.34
CA LEU A 47 -14.42 -6.04 -1.58
C LEU A 47 -15.90 -5.62 -1.59
N ARG A 48 -16.61 -5.77 -0.46
CA ARG A 48 -18.02 -5.37 -0.31
C ARG A 48 -18.22 -3.87 -0.30
N MET A 49 -17.26 -3.10 0.23
CA MET A 49 -17.25 -1.64 0.10
C MET A 49 -17.12 -1.20 -1.36
N ILE A 50 -16.25 -1.84 -2.13
CA ILE A 50 -16.15 -1.60 -3.58
C ILE A 50 -17.48 -1.96 -4.26
N ALA A 51 -18.06 -3.11 -3.89
CA ALA A 51 -19.36 -3.58 -4.37
C ALA A 51 -20.55 -2.65 -4.05
N GLY A 52 -20.42 -1.77 -3.06
CA GLY A 52 -21.51 -0.98 -2.50
C GLY A 52 -22.45 -1.76 -1.58
N LEU A 53 -22.05 -2.97 -1.19
CA LEU A 53 -22.81 -3.81 -0.25
C LEU A 53 -22.49 -3.46 1.21
N GLU A 54 -21.39 -2.74 1.45
CA GLU A 54 -21.06 -2.13 2.73
C GLU A 54 -20.72 -0.65 2.54
N GLU A 55 -21.15 0.17 3.49
CA GLU A 55 -20.82 1.60 3.51
C GLU A 55 -19.37 1.83 3.93
N ILE A 56 -18.72 2.80 3.29
CA ILE A 56 -17.36 3.27 3.64
C ILE A 56 -17.50 4.28 4.79
N THR A 57 -16.70 4.13 5.85
CA THR A 57 -16.75 5.05 7.00
C THR A 57 -16.06 6.37 6.69
N ALA A 58 -14.90 6.34 6.02
CA ALA A 58 -14.17 7.51 5.58
C ALA A 58 -13.27 7.16 4.39
N GLY A 59 -12.83 8.18 3.66
CA GLY A 59 -12.04 8.02 2.44
C GLY A 59 -12.86 8.14 1.16
N GLU A 60 -12.17 8.08 0.02
CA GLU A 60 -12.75 8.28 -1.31
C GLU A 60 -12.55 7.03 -2.17
N LEU A 61 -13.64 6.49 -2.71
CA LEU A 61 -13.64 5.44 -3.71
C LEU A 61 -14.09 6.01 -5.06
N LYS A 62 -13.19 5.98 -6.05
CA LYS A 62 -13.50 6.35 -7.44
C LYS A 62 -13.49 5.13 -8.38
N ILE A 63 -14.44 5.11 -9.31
CA ILE A 63 -14.48 4.18 -10.44
C ILE A 63 -14.49 5.01 -11.73
N GLY A 64 -13.37 5.00 -12.47
CA GLY A 64 -13.07 6.06 -13.43
C GLY A 64 -12.96 7.40 -12.70
N ASP A 65 -13.59 8.44 -13.23
CA ASP A 65 -13.54 9.79 -12.64
C ASP A 65 -14.64 10.04 -11.59
N MET A 66 -15.53 9.06 -11.35
CA MET A 66 -16.71 9.22 -10.49
C MET A 66 -16.45 8.72 -9.07
N VAL A 67 -16.73 9.55 -8.06
CA VAL A 67 -16.82 9.13 -6.65
C VAL A 67 -18.08 8.31 -6.45
N VAL A 68 -17.94 7.07 -6.00
CA VAL A 68 -19.07 6.11 -5.92
C VAL A 68 -19.51 5.77 -4.49
N ASN A 69 -18.94 6.40 -3.45
CA ASN A 69 -19.22 6.10 -2.04
C ASN A 69 -20.72 5.99 -1.73
N GLY A 70 -21.53 6.96 -2.19
CA GLY A 70 -22.98 7.01 -1.98
C GLY A 70 -23.82 6.37 -3.08
N MET A 71 -23.21 5.77 -4.11
CA MET A 71 -23.97 5.11 -5.19
C MET A 71 -24.45 3.72 -4.75
N GLU A 72 -25.68 3.36 -5.09
CA GLU A 72 -26.19 2.01 -4.91
C GLU A 72 -25.41 0.98 -5.76
N PRO A 73 -25.29 -0.28 -5.32
CA PRO A 73 -24.56 -1.33 -6.06
C PRO A 73 -24.91 -1.45 -7.55
N LYS A 74 -26.19 -1.25 -7.90
CA LYS A 74 -26.70 -1.40 -9.27
C LYS A 74 -26.16 -0.32 -10.22
N ASP A 75 -25.81 0.84 -9.68
CA ASP A 75 -25.40 2.04 -10.42
C ASP A 75 -23.88 2.16 -10.56
N ARG A 76 -23.11 1.32 -9.84
CA ARG A 76 -21.63 1.28 -9.90
C ARG A 76 -21.05 0.56 -11.12
N ASP A 77 -21.89 -0.07 -11.94
CA ASP A 77 -21.51 -0.83 -13.15
C ASP A 77 -20.44 -1.93 -12.91
N ILE A 78 -20.54 -2.59 -11.75
CA ILE A 78 -19.70 -3.71 -11.33
C ILE A 78 -20.50 -5.02 -11.26
N ALA A 79 -19.81 -6.15 -11.30
CA ALA A 79 -20.41 -7.45 -11.05
C ALA A 79 -19.65 -8.20 -9.97
N MET A 80 -20.40 -8.88 -9.10
CA MET A 80 -19.84 -9.65 -7.99
C MET A 80 -20.22 -11.13 -8.11
N VAL A 81 -19.26 -12.00 -7.84
CA VAL A 81 -19.42 -13.45 -7.72
C VAL A 81 -19.18 -13.84 -6.27
N PHE A 82 -20.23 -14.36 -5.62
CA PHE A 82 -20.19 -14.77 -4.21
C PHE A 82 -19.67 -16.20 -4.02
N GLN A 83 -19.08 -16.45 -2.85
CA GLN A 83 -18.61 -17.74 -2.38
C GLN A 83 -19.64 -18.88 -2.53
N ASN A 84 -20.91 -18.62 -2.20
CA ASN A 84 -21.99 -19.63 -2.28
C ASN A 84 -22.67 -19.72 -3.66
N TYR A 85 -22.07 -19.14 -4.71
CA TYR A 85 -22.58 -19.00 -6.09
C TYR A 85 -23.90 -18.21 -6.25
N ALA A 86 -24.74 -18.16 -5.22
CA ALA A 86 -26.02 -17.44 -5.14
C ALA A 86 -26.94 -17.67 -6.36
N LEU A 87 -26.95 -18.89 -6.90
CA LEU A 87 -27.76 -19.26 -8.07
C LEU A 87 -29.23 -19.48 -7.68
N TYR A 88 -30.15 -19.09 -8.55
CA TYR A 88 -31.58 -19.33 -8.35
C TYR A 88 -31.90 -20.80 -8.67
N PRO A 89 -32.27 -21.63 -7.68
CA PRO A 89 -32.37 -23.09 -7.86
C PRO A 89 -33.57 -23.50 -8.71
N HIS A 90 -34.60 -22.67 -8.76
CA HIS A 90 -35.83 -22.92 -9.52
C HIS A 90 -35.70 -22.55 -11.01
N MET A 91 -34.71 -21.71 -11.36
CA MET A 91 -34.43 -21.24 -12.71
C MET A 91 -33.44 -22.18 -13.43
N THR A 92 -33.56 -22.27 -14.75
CA THR A 92 -32.56 -22.89 -15.62
C THR A 92 -31.25 -22.09 -15.64
N ILE A 93 -30.18 -22.67 -16.19
CA ILE A 93 -28.90 -21.98 -16.36
C ILE A 93 -29.05 -20.76 -17.29
N PHE A 94 -29.79 -20.91 -18.38
CA PHE A 94 -30.12 -19.80 -19.28
C PHE A 94 -30.80 -18.65 -18.52
N GLU A 95 -31.80 -18.96 -17.70
CA GLU A 95 -32.54 -17.96 -16.92
C GLU A 95 -31.69 -17.30 -15.86
N ASN A 96 -30.82 -18.07 -15.18
CA ASN A 96 -29.87 -17.53 -14.21
C ASN A 96 -28.98 -16.45 -14.86
N ILE A 97 -28.39 -16.76 -16.03
CA ILE A 97 -27.53 -15.83 -16.77
C ILE A 97 -28.34 -14.65 -17.33
N ALA A 98 -29.51 -14.90 -17.91
CA ALA A 98 -30.36 -13.87 -18.51
C ALA A 98 -30.97 -12.90 -17.48
N PHE A 99 -31.07 -13.28 -16.21
CA PHE A 99 -31.81 -12.54 -15.18
C PHE A 99 -31.37 -11.07 -15.08
N GLY A 100 -30.07 -10.81 -14.99
CA GLY A 100 -29.54 -9.44 -14.86
C GLY A 100 -29.84 -8.58 -16.09
N LEU A 101 -29.83 -9.16 -17.29
CA LEU A 101 -30.21 -8.46 -18.51
C LEU A 101 -31.70 -8.17 -18.58
N ARG A 102 -32.56 -9.11 -18.14
CA ARG A 102 -34.03 -8.90 -18.14
C ARG A 102 -34.43 -7.69 -17.29
N MET A 103 -33.74 -7.47 -16.17
CA MET A 103 -33.99 -6.35 -15.27
C MET A 103 -33.43 -5.02 -15.79
N ARG A 104 -32.44 -5.05 -16.68
CA ARG A 104 -31.80 -3.86 -17.23
C ARG A 104 -32.65 -3.26 -18.35
N LYS A 105 -32.78 -1.93 -18.33
CA LYS A 105 -33.28 -1.16 -19.47
C LYS A 105 -32.10 -0.61 -20.27
N ILE A 106 -32.23 -0.58 -21.59
CA ILE A 106 -31.27 -0.02 -22.52
C ILE A 106 -31.86 1.18 -23.26
N PRO A 107 -31.04 2.18 -23.62
CA PRO A 107 -31.46 3.26 -24.50
C PRO A 107 -31.93 2.71 -25.86
N ASP A 108 -33.03 3.26 -26.36
CA ASP A 108 -33.55 3.01 -27.69
C ASP A 108 -34.29 4.26 -28.19
N ILE A 109 -34.73 4.25 -29.43
CA ILE A 109 -35.52 5.33 -30.04
C ILE A 109 -36.98 4.90 -30.06
N LYS A 110 -37.89 5.80 -29.70
CA LYS A 110 -39.32 5.54 -29.78
C LYS A 110 -39.70 5.27 -31.23
N ARG A 111 -40.38 4.15 -31.50
CA ARG A 111 -40.86 3.79 -32.84
C ARG A 111 -42.38 3.76 -32.91
N ASP A 112 -42.95 4.11 -34.06
CA ASP A 112 -44.37 3.99 -34.34
C ASP A 112 -44.79 2.52 -34.63
N LYS A 113 -46.07 2.28 -34.95
CA LYS A 113 -46.58 0.93 -35.27
C LYS A 113 -45.98 0.33 -36.54
N ALA A 114 -45.43 1.16 -37.44
CA ALA A 114 -44.75 0.73 -38.66
C ALA A 114 -43.24 0.56 -38.46
N GLY A 115 -42.71 0.87 -37.27
CA GLY A 115 -41.30 0.73 -36.91
C GLY A 115 -40.44 1.98 -37.19
N ASN A 116 -41.04 3.11 -37.60
CA ASN A 116 -40.31 4.34 -37.90
C ASN A 116 -40.00 5.13 -36.62
N PRO A 117 -38.83 5.79 -36.52
CA PRO A 117 -38.52 6.70 -35.40
C PRO A 117 -39.56 7.80 -35.24
N VAL A 118 -40.04 7.99 -34.00
CA VAL A 118 -40.93 9.08 -33.65
C VAL A 118 -40.10 10.32 -33.35
N LEU A 119 -40.37 11.40 -34.06
CA LEU A 119 -39.71 12.69 -33.92
C LEU A 119 -40.50 13.61 -32.97
N ASP A 120 -39.78 14.47 -32.24
CA ASP A 120 -40.35 15.55 -31.46
C ASP A 120 -40.76 16.74 -32.35
N LYS A 121 -41.32 17.78 -31.72
CA LYS A 121 -41.75 19.02 -32.40
C LYS A 121 -40.63 19.78 -33.13
N ASN A 122 -39.38 19.46 -32.84
CA ASN A 122 -38.19 20.06 -33.46
C ASN A 122 -37.51 19.10 -34.46
N GLY A 123 -38.14 17.96 -34.78
CA GLY A 123 -37.61 16.96 -35.70
C GLY A 123 -36.54 16.04 -35.09
N LYS A 124 -36.38 16.01 -33.77
CA LYS A 124 -35.39 15.16 -33.08
C LYS A 124 -36.02 13.87 -32.60
N GLU A 125 -35.32 12.75 -32.77
CA GLU A 125 -35.76 11.44 -32.28
C GLU A 125 -36.00 11.43 -30.77
N ILE A 126 -37.09 10.81 -30.34
CA ILE A 126 -37.47 10.71 -28.93
C ILE A 126 -36.75 9.51 -28.29
N PRO A 127 -35.83 9.72 -27.33
CA PRO A 127 -35.16 8.63 -26.63
C PRO A 127 -36.12 7.94 -25.64
N VAL A 128 -36.05 6.61 -25.58
CA VAL A 128 -36.78 5.76 -24.63
C VAL A 128 -35.86 4.72 -24.00
N MET A 129 -36.29 4.16 -22.87
CA MET A 129 -35.59 3.05 -22.22
C MET A 129 -36.44 1.79 -22.36
N ARG A 130 -35.92 0.75 -23.03
CA ARG A 130 -36.63 -0.53 -23.22
C ARG A 130 -35.89 -1.71 -22.59
N HIS A 131 -36.59 -2.84 -22.43
CA HIS A 131 -35.94 -4.10 -22.08
C HIS A 131 -35.31 -4.76 -23.31
N TYR A 132 -34.35 -5.65 -23.07
CA TYR A 132 -33.83 -6.54 -24.12
C TYR A 132 -34.94 -7.43 -24.67
N ASN A 133 -34.94 -7.61 -25.98
CA ASN A 133 -35.84 -8.57 -26.63
C ASN A 133 -35.28 -10.00 -26.50
N LYS A 134 -36.08 -11.01 -26.85
CA LYS A 134 -35.71 -12.43 -26.70
C LYS A 134 -34.49 -12.82 -27.55
N GLN A 135 -34.33 -12.24 -28.74
CA GLN A 135 -33.20 -12.53 -29.63
C GLN A 135 -31.90 -11.96 -29.06
N GLU A 136 -31.92 -10.71 -28.59
CA GLU A 136 -30.77 -10.05 -27.95
C GLU A 136 -30.34 -10.77 -26.66
N LEU A 137 -31.32 -11.17 -25.82
CA LEU A 137 -31.04 -11.97 -24.62
C LEU A 137 -30.38 -13.30 -24.98
N THR A 138 -30.94 -14.02 -25.94
CA THR A 138 -30.40 -15.31 -26.39
C THR A 138 -28.98 -15.14 -26.91
N ALA A 139 -28.73 -14.15 -27.78
CA ALA A 139 -27.40 -13.90 -28.34
C ALA A 139 -26.36 -13.63 -27.24
N LYS A 140 -26.67 -12.75 -26.28
CA LYS A 140 -25.75 -12.42 -25.17
C LYS A 140 -25.51 -13.59 -24.23
N VAL A 141 -26.55 -14.36 -23.92
CA VAL A 141 -26.42 -15.55 -23.05
C VAL A 141 -25.60 -16.63 -23.74
N THR A 142 -25.81 -16.86 -25.04
CA THR A 142 -25.04 -17.82 -25.82
C THR A 142 -23.57 -17.40 -25.91
N GLU A 143 -23.28 -16.13 -26.19
CA GLU A 143 -21.90 -15.60 -26.18
C GLU A 143 -21.21 -15.85 -24.84
N ALA A 144 -21.87 -15.54 -23.72
CA ALA A 144 -21.33 -15.79 -22.38
C ALA A 144 -21.13 -17.29 -22.12
N ALA A 145 -22.08 -18.13 -22.54
CA ALA A 145 -22.03 -19.57 -22.36
C ALA A 145 -20.89 -20.23 -23.17
N GLU A 146 -20.63 -19.75 -24.39
CA GLU A 146 -19.52 -20.19 -25.24
C GLU A 146 -18.17 -19.83 -24.62
N ILE A 147 -18.02 -18.60 -24.11
CA ILE A 147 -16.81 -18.16 -23.40
C ILE A 147 -16.50 -19.08 -22.22
N LEU A 148 -17.53 -19.56 -21.54
CA LEU A 148 -17.41 -20.37 -20.32
C LEU A 148 -17.48 -21.88 -20.57
N GLY A 149 -17.74 -22.32 -21.80
CA GLY A 149 -17.89 -23.74 -22.15
C GLY A 149 -19.09 -24.41 -21.47
N ILE A 150 -20.24 -23.72 -21.35
CA ILE A 150 -21.46 -24.22 -20.70
C ILE A 150 -22.70 -24.23 -21.61
N THR A 151 -22.52 -24.08 -22.91
CA THR A 151 -23.62 -23.97 -23.90
C THR A 151 -24.59 -25.16 -23.84
N GLU A 152 -24.09 -26.38 -23.68
CA GLU A 152 -24.91 -27.60 -23.60
C GLU A 152 -25.76 -27.68 -22.33
N TYR A 153 -25.40 -26.92 -21.29
CA TYR A 153 -26.06 -26.95 -20.00
C TYR A 153 -27.11 -25.87 -19.82
N LEU A 154 -27.34 -25.00 -20.81
CA LEU A 154 -28.25 -23.85 -20.72
C LEU A 154 -29.68 -24.22 -20.28
N LYS A 155 -30.15 -25.42 -20.63
CA LYS A 155 -31.49 -25.91 -20.28
C LYS A 155 -31.58 -26.61 -18.91
N ARG A 156 -30.44 -26.95 -18.30
CA ARG A 156 -30.39 -27.63 -16.99
C ARG A 156 -30.68 -26.66 -15.85
N LYS A 157 -30.95 -27.18 -14.66
CA LYS A 157 -31.05 -26.43 -13.40
C LYS A 157 -29.78 -26.59 -12.56
N PRO A 158 -29.48 -25.67 -11.62
CA PRO A 158 -28.24 -25.71 -10.83
C PRO A 158 -27.98 -27.02 -10.07
N LYS A 159 -29.03 -27.73 -9.64
CA LYS A 159 -28.94 -29.02 -8.94
C LYS A 159 -28.40 -30.17 -9.81
N GLU A 160 -28.44 -30.01 -11.14
CA GLU A 160 -28.01 -31.01 -12.13
C GLU A 160 -26.56 -30.78 -12.61
N MET A 161 -25.85 -29.86 -11.95
CA MET A 161 -24.51 -29.38 -12.34
C MET A 161 -23.48 -29.72 -11.25
N SER A 162 -22.23 -29.98 -11.65
CA SER A 162 -21.10 -30.12 -10.73
C SER A 162 -20.73 -28.78 -10.06
N GLY A 163 -19.89 -28.79 -9.03
CA GLY A 163 -19.43 -27.58 -8.34
C GLY A 163 -18.78 -26.56 -9.29
N GLY A 164 -17.81 -26.99 -10.09
CA GLY A 164 -17.12 -26.13 -11.06
C GLY A 164 -18.03 -25.64 -12.19
N GLN A 165 -19.00 -26.47 -12.60
CA GLN A 165 -20.04 -26.06 -13.54
C GLN A 165 -20.94 -24.96 -12.96
N ARG A 166 -21.40 -25.09 -11.70
CA ARG A 166 -22.17 -24.03 -11.01
C ARG A 166 -21.37 -22.74 -10.89
N GLN A 167 -20.06 -22.83 -10.63
CA GLN A 167 -19.19 -21.67 -10.59
C GLN A 167 -19.09 -20.97 -11.95
N ARG A 168 -18.93 -21.72 -13.05
CA ARG A 168 -18.98 -21.16 -14.41
C ARG A 168 -20.30 -20.44 -14.68
N VAL A 169 -21.42 -20.98 -14.22
CA VAL A 169 -22.72 -20.28 -14.33
C VAL A 169 -22.73 -18.97 -13.54
N ALA A 170 -22.20 -18.95 -12.32
CA ALA A 170 -22.10 -17.74 -11.51
C ALA A 170 -21.22 -16.67 -12.20
N LEU A 171 -20.10 -17.07 -12.79
CA LEU A 171 -19.26 -16.20 -13.64
C LEU A 171 -20.04 -15.69 -14.86
N GLY A 172 -20.84 -16.55 -15.51
CA GLY A 172 -21.68 -16.18 -16.64
C GLY A 172 -22.69 -15.07 -16.32
N ARG A 173 -23.29 -15.13 -15.13
CA ARG A 173 -24.18 -14.07 -14.63
C ARG A 173 -23.49 -12.71 -14.50
N ALA A 174 -22.22 -12.72 -14.13
CA ALA A 174 -21.43 -11.50 -14.00
C ALA A 174 -20.99 -10.98 -15.39
N ILE A 175 -20.47 -11.85 -16.25
CA ILE A 175 -19.88 -11.50 -17.55
C ILE A 175 -20.91 -10.98 -18.56
N VAL A 176 -22.13 -11.54 -18.56
CA VAL A 176 -23.16 -11.17 -19.52
C VAL A 176 -23.51 -9.66 -19.45
N ARG A 177 -23.25 -9.02 -18.30
CA ARG A 177 -23.46 -7.58 -18.10
C ARG A 177 -22.35 -6.70 -18.69
N ARG A 178 -21.18 -7.28 -19.03
CA ARG A 178 -19.94 -6.58 -19.41
C ARG A 178 -19.59 -5.46 -18.41
N PRO A 179 -19.39 -5.79 -17.13
CA PRO A 179 -19.13 -4.81 -16.09
C PRO A 179 -17.76 -4.15 -16.28
N LYS A 180 -17.57 -2.97 -15.69
CA LYS A 180 -16.28 -2.30 -15.61
C LYS A 180 -15.28 -3.07 -14.73
N VAL A 181 -15.79 -3.67 -13.64
CA VAL A 181 -14.99 -4.40 -12.66
C VAL A 181 -15.69 -5.70 -12.29
N MET A 182 -14.90 -6.78 -12.23
CA MET A 182 -15.32 -8.08 -11.75
C MET A 182 -14.79 -8.30 -10.33
N LEU A 183 -15.69 -8.53 -9.39
CA LEU A 183 -15.38 -8.80 -7.99
C LEU A 183 -15.64 -10.28 -7.68
N LEU A 184 -14.67 -10.98 -7.10
CA LEU A 184 -14.77 -12.40 -6.78
C LEU A 184 -14.42 -12.63 -5.30
N ASP A 185 -15.40 -13.05 -4.51
CA ASP A 185 -15.24 -13.30 -3.06
C ASP A 185 -15.09 -14.80 -2.81
N GLU A 186 -13.85 -15.25 -2.60
CA GLU A 186 -13.46 -16.65 -2.34
C GLU A 186 -14.17 -17.69 -3.23
N PRO A 187 -14.18 -17.52 -4.56
CA PRO A 187 -15.05 -18.30 -5.44
C PRO A 187 -14.65 -19.78 -5.55
N LEU A 188 -13.48 -20.16 -5.03
CA LEU A 188 -12.91 -21.52 -5.09
C LEU A 188 -12.88 -22.25 -3.74
N SER A 189 -13.30 -21.61 -2.64
CA SER A 189 -13.15 -22.17 -1.28
C SER A 189 -13.88 -23.51 -1.10
N ASN A 190 -15.00 -23.69 -1.81
CA ASN A 190 -15.87 -24.86 -1.67
C ASN A 190 -15.52 -26.00 -2.63
N LEU A 191 -14.37 -25.94 -3.31
CA LEU A 191 -13.93 -26.92 -4.31
C LEU A 191 -12.76 -27.75 -3.78
N ASP A 192 -12.71 -29.02 -4.21
CA ASP A 192 -11.57 -29.92 -3.97
C ASP A 192 -10.30 -29.44 -4.69
N ALA A 193 -9.14 -29.97 -4.30
CA ALA A 193 -7.83 -29.52 -4.79
C ALA A 193 -7.65 -29.67 -6.31
N LYS A 194 -8.17 -30.75 -6.92
CA LYS A 194 -8.05 -31.00 -8.36
C LYS A 194 -8.89 -29.99 -9.13
N LEU A 195 -10.14 -29.82 -8.73
CA LEU A 195 -11.05 -28.89 -9.37
C LEU A 195 -10.65 -27.43 -9.14
N ARG A 196 -10.12 -27.09 -7.97
CA ARG A 196 -9.54 -25.77 -7.67
C ARG A 196 -8.42 -25.45 -8.67
N THR A 197 -7.48 -26.37 -8.87
CA THR A 197 -6.37 -26.20 -9.83
C THR A 197 -6.87 -25.95 -11.25
N GLN A 198 -7.85 -26.73 -11.72
CA GLN A 198 -8.46 -26.52 -13.02
C GLN A 198 -9.15 -25.14 -13.10
N MET A 199 -9.96 -24.78 -12.12
CA MET A 199 -10.73 -23.53 -12.14
C MET A 199 -9.85 -22.28 -12.03
N ARG A 200 -8.72 -22.32 -11.30
CA ARG A 200 -7.71 -21.24 -11.30
C ARG A 200 -7.21 -20.95 -12.72
N SER A 201 -6.80 -22.00 -13.43
CA SER A 201 -6.33 -21.88 -14.82
C SER A 201 -7.41 -21.26 -15.71
N GLU A 202 -8.67 -21.67 -15.53
CA GLU A 202 -9.79 -21.18 -16.33
C GLU A 202 -10.11 -19.71 -16.03
N ILE A 203 -10.05 -19.27 -14.77
CA ILE A 203 -10.24 -17.86 -14.41
C ILE A 203 -9.12 -16.99 -15.00
N VAL A 204 -7.87 -17.46 -14.99
CA VAL A 204 -6.74 -16.74 -15.63
C VAL A 204 -6.95 -16.61 -17.14
N LYS A 205 -7.35 -17.68 -17.82
CA LYS A 205 -7.68 -17.64 -19.26
C LYS A 205 -8.85 -16.68 -19.53
N LEU A 206 -9.85 -16.69 -18.66
CA LEU A 206 -11.01 -15.82 -18.76
C LEU A 206 -10.64 -14.35 -18.62
N HIS A 207 -9.82 -14.00 -17.63
CA HIS A 207 -9.28 -12.65 -17.48
C HIS A 207 -8.53 -12.21 -18.74
N LYS A 208 -7.64 -13.06 -19.27
CA LYS A 208 -6.91 -12.79 -20.53
C LYS A 208 -7.84 -12.56 -21.73
N LYS A 209 -8.96 -13.30 -21.82
CA LYS A 209 -9.93 -13.15 -22.91
C LYS A 209 -10.80 -11.92 -22.77
N LEU A 210 -11.20 -11.56 -21.55
CA LEU A 210 -12.13 -10.45 -21.29
C LEU A 210 -11.43 -9.09 -21.19
N GLN A 211 -10.16 -9.05 -20.76
CA GLN A 211 -9.42 -7.80 -20.56
C GLN A 211 -10.23 -6.79 -19.74
N THR A 212 -10.77 -7.23 -18.61
CA THR A 212 -11.56 -6.43 -17.65
C THR A 212 -10.86 -6.50 -16.31
N THR A 213 -10.91 -5.43 -15.51
CA THR A 213 -10.28 -5.40 -14.17
C THR A 213 -10.94 -6.42 -13.24
N PHE A 214 -10.13 -7.27 -12.61
CA PHE A 214 -10.57 -8.30 -11.66
C PHE A 214 -10.04 -7.96 -10.26
N ILE A 215 -10.90 -8.05 -9.24
CA ILE A 215 -10.51 -8.02 -7.83
C ILE A 215 -10.98 -9.33 -7.21
N TYR A 216 -10.05 -10.10 -6.68
CA TYR A 216 -10.25 -11.45 -6.20
C TYR A 216 -9.80 -11.58 -4.76
N VAL A 217 -10.64 -12.14 -3.89
CA VAL A 217 -10.32 -12.37 -2.48
C VAL A 217 -10.08 -13.85 -2.26
N THR A 218 -9.01 -14.18 -1.53
CA THR A 218 -8.70 -15.56 -1.12
C THR A 218 -7.92 -15.62 0.18
N HIS A 219 -7.96 -16.79 0.80
CA HIS A 219 -7.08 -17.17 1.90
C HIS A 219 -5.90 -18.05 1.42
N ASP A 220 -5.90 -18.50 0.17
CA ASP A 220 -4.91 -19.41 -0.41
C ASP A 220 -3.80 -18.62 -1.12
N GLN A 221 -2.57 -18.71 -0.61
CA GLN A 221 -1.44 -18.02 -1.22
C GLN A 221 -1.11 -18.52 -2.64
N VAL A 222 -1.37 -19.79 -2.96
CA VAL A 222 -1.10 -20.33 -4.30
C VAL A 222 -2.08 -19.71 -5.32
N GLU A 223 -3.33 -19.47 -4.93
CA GLU A 223 -4.26 -18.68 -5.74
C GLU A 223 -3.73 -17.27 -6.00
N ALA A 224 -3.29 -16.57 -4.96
CA ALA A 224 -2.75 -15.23 -5.09
C ALA A 224 -1.53 -15.19 -6.02
N MET A 225 -0.58 -16.09 -5.81
CA MET A 225 0.70 -16.15 -6.53
C MET A 225 0.56 -16.52 -8.01
N THR A 226 -0.46 -17.31 -8.37
CA THR A 226 -0.62 -17.82 -9.75
C THR A 226 -1.54 -16.97 -10.62
N MET A 227 -2.39 -16.14 -10.02
CA MET A 227 -3.45 -15.41 -10.74
C MET A 227 -3.26 -13.90 -10.75
N GLY A 228 -2.69 -13.33 -9.67
CA GLY A 228 -2.58 -11.89 -9.51
C GLY A 228 -1.51 -11.27 -10.39
N THR A 229 -1.86 -10.16 -11.06
CA THR A 229 -0.88 -9.19 -11.59
C THR A 229 -0.22 -8.43 -10.45
N ARG A 230 -1.01 -8.04 -9.44
CA ARG A 230 -0.57 -7.54 -8.14
C ARG A 230 -1.39 -8.19 -7.04
N ILE A 231 -0.78 -8.34 -5.88
CA ILE A 231 -1.38 -8.93 -4.69
C ILE A 231 -1.31 -7.89 -3.57
N VAL A 232 -2.41 -7.76 -2.84
CA VAL A 232 -2.53 -6.96 -1.63
C VAL A 232 -2.50 -7.92 -0.44
N VAL A 233 -1.43 -7.87 0.33
CA VAL A 233 -1.30 -8.64 1.57
C VAL A 233 -1.87 -7.82 2.72
N MET A 234 -2.88 -8.34 3.42
CA MET A 234 -3.57 -7.65 4.50
C MET A 234 -3.46 -8.41 5.83
N LYS A 235 -3.31 -7.66 6.93
CA LYS A 235 -3.33 -8.16 8.31
C LYS A 235 -4.00 -7.15 9.23
N ASP A 236 -4.96 -7.60 10.04
CA ASP A 236 -5.65 -6.79 11.06
C ASP A 236 -6.22 -5.46 10.54
N GLY A 237 -6.75 -5.48 9.31
CA GLY A 237 -7.32 -4.30 8.65
C GLY A 237 -6.31 -3.38 7.97
N PHE A 238 -5.01 -3.63 8.11
CA PHE A 238 -3.95 -2.88 7.46
C PHE A 238 -3.43 -3.60 6.21
N VAL A 239 -3.16 -2.83 5.17
CA VAL A 239 -2.34 -3.30 4.04
C VAL A 239 -0.90 -3.39 4.52
N LYS A 240 -0.29 -4.56 4.38
CA LYS A 240 1.12 -4.80 4.75
C LYS A 240 2.05 -4.62 3.56
N GLN A 241 1.63 -5.02 2.36
CA GLN A 241 2.38 -4.79 1.13
C GLN A 241 1.47 -4.96 -0.09
N ILE A 242 1.69 -4.15 -1.12
CA ILE A 242 1.07 -4.29 -2.44
C ILE A 242 2.20 -4.41 -3.45
N ASP A 243 2.29 -5.55 -4.13
CA ASP A 243 3.28 -5.72 -5.20
C ASP A 243 2.92 -6.90 -6.11
N THR A 244 3.71 -7.13 -7.15
CA THR A 244 3.66 -8.33 -7.97
C THR A 244 3.97 -9.59 -7.14
N PRO A 245 3.47 -10.77 -7.53
CA PRO A 245 3.78 -12.03 -6.84
C PRO A 245 5.28 -12.27 -6.63
N LYS A 246 6.09 -12.02 -7.67
CA LYS A 246 7.54 -12.18 -7.62
C LYS A 246 8.19 -11.27 -6.58
N ASN A 247 7.76 -10.01 -6.50
CA ASN A 247 8.36 -9.05 -5.59
C ASN A 247 7.92 -9.28 -4.15
N LEU A 248 6.68 -9.69 -3.88
CA LEU A 248 6.27 -10.10 -2.54
C LEU A 248 7.08 -11.28 -2.02
N TYR A 249 7.43 -12.20 -2.92
CA TYR A 249 8.26 -13.35 -2.57
C TYR A 249 9.71 -12.95 -2.25
N ARG A 250 10.32 -12.13 -3.13
CA ARG A 250 11.75 -11.77 -3.09
C ARG A 250 12.08 -10.57 -2.20
N TYR A 251 11.14 -9.66 -1.98
CA TYR A 251 11.33 -8.41 -1.25
C TYR A 251 10.18 -8.18 -0.26
N PRO A 252 9.95 -9.10 0.69
CA PRO A 252 8.93 -8.90 1.71
C PRO A 252 9.28 -7.70 2.59
N ALA A 253 8.32 -6.79 2.78
CA ALA A 253 8.52 -5.58 3.56
C ALA A 253 8.67 -5.83 5.06
N ASN A 254 8.07 -6.92 5.57
CA ASN A 254 8.13 -7.32 6.98
C ASN A 254 8.08 -8.84 7.12
N LYS A 255 8.41 -9.31 8.32
CA LYS A 255 8.45 -10.73 8.71
C LYS A 255 7.11 -11.43 8.44
N PHE A 256 5.99 -10.73 8.64
CA PHE A 256 4.67 -11.30 8.36
C PHE A 256 4.49 -11.62 6.88
N VAL A 257 4.78 -10.68 5.96
CA VAL A 257 4.70 -10.96 4.51
C VAL A 257 5.66 -12.08 4.13
N ALA A 258 6.88 -12.06 4.69
CA ALA A 258 7.88 -13.09 4.45
C ALA A 258 7.42 -14.49 4.88
N GLY A 259 6.82 -14.62 6.06
CA GLY A 259 6.31 -15.88 6.59
C GLY A 259 5.00 -16.34 5.94
N PHE A 260 4.18 -15.40 5.47
CA PHE A 260 2.87 -15.69 4.89
C PHE A 260 2.93 -16.01 3.38
N ILE A 261 3.80 -15.33 2.63
CA ILE A 261 3.96 -15.56 1.19
C ILE A 261 5.06 -16.58 0.95
N GLY A 262 4.67 -17.80 0.58
CA GLY A 262 5.57 -18.91 0.30
C GLY A 262 5.06 -20.22 0.90
N THR A 263 5.37 -21.36 0.30
CA THR A 263 5.04 -22.67 0.88
C THR A 263 6.16 -23.66 0.58
N PRO A 264 6.85 -24.20 1.60
CA PRO A 264 6.68 -23.96 3.04
C PRO A 264 6.89 -22.51 3.48
N GLN A 265 6.52 -22.20 4.74
CA GLN A 265 6.76 -20.87 5.32
C GLN A 265 8.27 -20.62 5.45
N MET A 266 8.67 -19.34 5.46
CA MET A 266 10.07 -18.95 5.69
C MET A 266 10.54 -19.38 7.07
N ASN A 267 11.77 -19.88 7.16
CA ASN A 267 12.44 -20.16 8.42
C ASN A 267 12.91 -18.86 9.05
N PHE A 268 12.65 -18.66 10.35
CA PHE A 268 13.10 -17.48 11.09
C PHE A 268 13.95 -17.88 12.29
N PHE A 269 15.16 -17.35 12.31
CA PHE A 269 16.12 -17.48 13.41
C PHE A 269 16.35 -16.13 14.07
N GLN A 270 16.99 -16.11 15.23
CA GLN A 270 17.45 -14.87 15.87
C GLN A 270 18.97 -14.79 15.81
N GLY A 271 19.52 -13.59 15.68
CA GLY A 271 20.95 -13.39 15.70
C GLY A 271 21.38 -11.94 15.83
N THR A 272 22.67 -11.70 15.70
CA THR A 272 23.30 -10.36 15.70
C THR A 272 24.17 -10.21 14.47
N LEU A 273 24.34 -8.97 13.99
CA LEU A 273 25.15 -8.64 12.82
C LEU A 273 26.29 -7.73 13.24
N THR A 274 27.51 -8.03 12.83
CA THR A 274 28.70 -7.21 13.11
C THR A 274 29.46 -6.94 11.82
N LYS A 275 29.57 -5.67 11.44
CA LYS A 275 30.36 -5.26 10.28
C LYS A 275 31.85 -5.26 10.61
N ASP A 276 32.64 -5.87 9.75
CA ASP A 276 34.10 -5.84 9.75
C ASP A 276 34.60 -5.55 8.33
N GLY A 277 35.04 -4.30 8.09
CA GLY A 277 35.42 -3.83 6.77
C GLY A 277 34.31 -3.97 5.72
N ASP A 278 34.59 -4.74 4.67
CA ASP A 278 33.66 -5.05 3.57
C ASP A 278 32.81 -6.30 3.81
N SER A 279 32.88 -6.89 5.00
CA SER A 279 32.13 -8.07 5.39
C SER A 279 31.21 -7.79 6.59
N VAL A 280 30.16 -8.58 6.73
CA VAL A 280 29.26 -8.60 7.89
C VAL A 280 29.16 -10.02 8.40
N HIS A 281 29.50 -10.21 9.67
CA HIS A 281 29.39 -11.47 10.37
C HIS A 281 28.02 -11.58 11.03
N ILE A 282 27.35 -12.71 10.82
CA ILE A 282 26.03 -13.05 11.34
C ILE A 282 26.20 -14.18 12.35
N ALA A 283 25.91 -13.89 13.61
CA ALA A 283 25.96 -14.87 14.69
C ALA A 283 24.54 -15.28 15.09
N PHE A 284 24.25 -16.58 15.02
CA PHE A 284 22.94 -17.12 15.36
C PHE A 284 22.82 -17.34 16.86
N LYS A 285 21.65 -17.00 17.42
CA LYS A 285 21.35 -17.22 18.83
C LYS A 285 20.98 -18.68 19.04
N ARG A 286 21.52 -19.31 20.10
CA ARG A 286 21.32 -20.75 20.43
C ARG A 286 21.83 -21.69 19.33
N SER A 287 22.84 -21.27 18.57
CA SER A 287 23.56 -22.10 17.61
C SER A 287 25.04 -21.67 17.58
N ASP A 288 25.94 -22.59 17.24
CA ASP A 288 27.36 -22.30 16.99
C ASP A 288 27.61 -21.72 15.59
N ALA A 289 26.57 -21.63 14.76
CA ALA A 289 26.63 -21.12 13.40
C ALA A 289 27.11 -19.66 13.32
N LYS A 290 28.05 -19.43 12.40
CA LYS A 290 28.53 -18.11 11.99
C LYS A 290 28.55 -18.03 10.48
N VAL A 291 27.82 -17.07 9.91
CA VAL A 291 27.76 -16.83 8.46
C VAL A 291 28.38 -15.48 8.18
N THR A 292 29.13 -15.36 7.08
CA THR A 292 29.69 -14.08 6.64
C THR A 292 29.08 -13.70 5.30
N VAL A 293 28.61 -12.46 5.19
CA VAL A 293 28.05 -11.91 3.95
C VAL A 293 28.79 -10.62 3.57
N PRO A 294 28.90 -10.30 2.27
CA PRO A 294 29.44 -9.01 1.84
C PRO A 294 28.59 -7.83 2.35
N TYR A 295 29.24 -6.77 2.83
CA TYR A 295 28.56 -5.53 3.24
C TYR A 295 27.76 -4.89 2.10
N SER A 296 28.14 -5.13 0.85
CA SER A 296 27.41 -4.70 -0.34
C SER A 296 25.95 -5.18 -0.37
N MET A 297 25.62 -6.29 0.28
CA MET A 297 24.24 -6.79 0.41
C MET A 297 23.42 -6.01 1.44
N LEU A 298 24.10 -5.38 2.41
CA LEU A 298 23.50 -4.72 3.57
C LEU A 298 23.68 -3.20 3.57
N MET A 299 24.11 -2.59 2.45
CA MET A 299 24.30 -1.13 2.35
C MET A 299 23.03 -0.29 2.61
N LYS A 300 21.85 -0.90 2.49
CA LYS A 300 20.55 -0.27 2.79
C LYS A 300 20.12 -0.46 4.25
N THR A 301 20.90 -1.19 5.04
CA THR A 301 20.65 -1.48 6.45
C THR A 301 21.19 -0.35 7.31
N MET A 302 20.44 0.06 8.32
CA MET A 302 20.93 1.09 9.25
C MET A 302 22.15 0.57 10.05
N PRO A 303 23.18 1.39 10.27
CA PRO A 303 24.41 0.97 10.97
C PRO A 303 24.20 0.44 12.39
N GLN A 304 23.18 0.92 13.09
CA GLN A 304 22.80 0.45 14.43
C GLN A 304 22.46 -1.05 14.49
N TYR A 305 22.19 -1.70 13.35
CA TYR A 305 22.00 -3.15 13.27
C TYR A 305 23.30 -3.91 13.07
N LEU A 306 24.39 -3.23 12.75
CA LEU A 306 25.66 -3.80 12.28
C LEU A 306 26.78 -3.70 13.33
N ASP A 307 26.47 -3.32 14.57
CA ASP A 307 27.45 -3.15 15.66
C ASP A 307 27.53 -4.38 16.60
N GLY A 308 26.74 -5.42 16.33
CA GLY A 308 26.66 -6.64 17.14
C GLY A 308 25.79 -6.53 18.40
N THR A 309 25.19 -5.37 18.68
CA THR A 309 24.43 -5.14 19.92
C THR A 309 22.95 -5.48 19.76
N LYS A 310 22.36 -5.17 18.60
CA LYS A 310 20.94 -5.37 18.35
C LYS A 310 20.64 -6.77 17.83
N THR A 311 19.65 -7.42 18.43
CA THR A 311 19.13 -8.71 17.94
C THR A 311 18.21 -8.47 16.75
N VAL A 312 18.29 -9.32 15.74
CA VAL A 312 17.46 -9.30 14.53
C VAL A 312 16.89 -10.68 14.24
N TYR A 313 15.81 -10.73 13.46
CA TYR A 313 15.35 -11.96 12.83
C TYR A 313 16.12 -12.22 11.53
N ILE A 314 16.58 -13.46 11.34
CA ILE A 314 17.25 -13.94 10.14
C ILE A 314 16.32 -14.93 9.44
N GLY A 315 15.93 -14.58 8.23
CA GLY A 315 14.99 -15.33 7.40
C GLY A 315 15.67 -16.07 6.26
N PHE A 316 15.36 -17.34 6.07
CA PHE A 316 15.73 -18.13 4.89
C PHE A 316 14.54 -18.93 4.40
N ARG A 317 14.31 -18.97 3.07
CA ARG A 317 13.29 -19.88 2.50
C ARG A 317 13.74 -21.33 2.64
N ALA A 318 12.79 -22.27 2.62
CA ALA A 318 13.11 -23.69 2.75
C ALA A 318 14.01 -24.19 1.60
N GLU A 319 13.87 -23.61 0.40
CA GLU A 319 14.73 -23.91 -0.76
C GLU A 319 16.09 -23.20 -0.74
N ASP A 320 16.29 -22.19 0.13
CA ASP A 320 17.57 -21.52 0.32
C ASP A 320 18.46 -22.23 1.34
N ILE A 321 17.98 -23.36 1.86
CA ILE A 321 18.72 -24.26 2.74
C ILE A 321 18.87 -25.59 2.02
N ALA A 322 20.08 -26.12 1.95
CA ALA A 322 20.40 -27.32 1.18
C ALA A 322 21.09 -28.37 2.03
N LEU A 323 20.71 -29.64 1.85
CA LEU A 323 21.31 -30.81 2.49
C LEU A 323 22.11 -31.67 1.51
N GLU A 324 22.15 -31.29 0.23
CA GLU A 324 22.88 -32.02 -0.79
C GLU A 324 24.39 -31.85 -0.61
N GLU A 325 25.11 -32.97 -0.59
CA GLU A 325 26.53 -33.04 -0.24
C GLU A 325 27.41 -32.11 -1.10
N ASP A 326 27.08 -31.96 -2.38
CA ASP A 326 27.78 -31.08 -3.32
C ASP A 326 27.59 -29.60 -2.96
N LYS A 327 26.36 -29.18 -2.62
CA LYS A 327 26.06 -27.81 -2.16
C LYS A 327 26.68 -27.53 -0.80
N VAL A 328 26.64 -28.51 0.11
CA VAL A 328 27.27 -28.42 1.43
C VAL A 328 28.79 -28.36 1.33
N ALA A 329 29.41 -29.11 0.44
CA ALA A 329 30.85 -29.05 0.22
C ALA A 329 31.28 -27.70 -0.40
N ALA A 330 30.46 -27.11 -1.28
CA ALA A 330 30.77 -25.87 -1.97
C ALA A 330 30.49 -24.59 -1.14
N SER A 331 29.66 -24.68 -0.10
CA SER A 331 29.24 -23.51 0.68
C SER A 331 30.18 -23.19 1.84
N ASN A 332 30.53 -21.91 2.01
CA ASN A 332 31.18 -21.40 3.21
C ASN A 332 30.19 -20.97 4.31
N ALA A 333 28.89 -20.88 3.97
CA ALA A 333 27.83 -20.55 4.92
C ALA A 333 27.08 -21.83 5.27
N LYS A 334 27.30 -22.33 6.49
CA LYS A 334 26.76 -23.61 6.95
C LYS A 334 26.16 -23.51 8.34
N ILE A 335 25.19 -24.37 8.60
CA ILE A 335 24.56 -24.56 9.92
C ILE A 335 24.47 -26.04 10.23
N LYS A 336 24.56 -26.40 11.52
CA LYS A 336 24.24 -27.76 11.97
C LYS A 336 22.75 -27.87 12.22
N VAL A 337 22.17 -28.98 11.79
CA VAL A 337 20.75 -29.28 11.95
C VAL A 337 20.61 -30.68 12.53
N ARG A 338 19.88 -30.81 13.63
CA ARG A 338 19.40 -32.10 14.14
C ARG A 338 18.06 -32.39 13.47
N ILE A 339 18.00 -33.46 12.67
CA ILE A 339 16.80 -33.86 11.94
C ILE A 339 15.78 -34.46 12.92
N SER A 340 14.54 -33.99 12.87
CA SER A 340 13.44 -34.58 13.63
C SER A 340 12.69 -35.63 12.80
N HIS A 341 12.26 -35.26 11.59
CA HIS A 341 11.53 -36.12 10.66
C HIS A 341 11.54 -35.53 9.24
N SER A 342 11.11 -36.31 8.26
CA SER A 342 10.95 -35.85 6.87
C SER A 342 9.61 -36.28 6.28
N GLU A 343 9.03 -35.44 5.42
CA GLU A 343 7.80 -35.70 4.68
C GLU A 343 8.10 -35.82 3.19
N GLU A 344 7.80 -36.98 2.61
CA GLU A 344 7.95 -37.22 1.18
C GLU A 344 6.70 -36.76 0.41
N LEU A 345 6.88 -35.78 -0.47
CA LEU A 345 5.81 -35.21 -1.31
C LEU A 345 5.95 -35.63 -2.78
N GLY A 346 6.73 -36.69 -3.05
CA GLY A 346 7.02 -37.20 -4.38
C GLY A 346 8.25 -36.54 -5.00
N THR A 347 8.09 -35.41 -5.70
CA THR A 347 9.22 -34.73 -6.37
C THR A 347 10.13 -33.97 -5.42
N GLU A 348 9.72 -33.80 -4.17
CA GLU A 348 10.44 -33.11 -3.11
C GLU A 348 10.24 -33.81 -1.77
N THR A 349 11.21 -33.65 -0.88
CA THR A 349 11.13 -34.06 0.52
C THR A 349 11.27 -32.83 1.39
N LEU A 350 10.31 -32.61 2.29
CA LEU A 350 10.42 -31.58 3.33
C LEU A 350 11.10 -32.19 4.56
N VAL A 351 12.23 -31.64 4.97
CA VAL A 351 13.00 -32.11 6.12
C VAL A 351 12.82 -31.13 7.26
N TYR A 352 12.38 -31.61 8.41
CA TYR A 352 12.14 -30.82 9.61
C TYR A 352 13.24 -31.09 10.64
N GLY A 353 13.80 -30.05 11.23
CA GLY A 353 14.83 -30.18 12.25
C GLY A 353 14.97 -28.95 13.14
N ASP A 354 16.04 -28.93 13.92
CA ASP A 354 16.38 -27.85 14.85
C ASP A 354 17.88 -27.50 14.76
N ILE A 355 18.20 -26.20 14.76
CA ILE A 355 19.58 -25.69 14.80
C ILE A 355 20.15 -25.62 16.22
N ASN A 356 19.29 -25.75 17.24
CA ASN A 356 19.70 -25.81 18.63
C ASN A 356 20.08 -27.26 19.01
N MET A 357 21.37 -27.50 19.21
CA MET A 357 21.89 -28.83 19.56
C MET A 357 21.51 -29.27 20.98
N ASP A 358 21.07 -28.36 21.84
CA ASP A 358 20.66 -28.65 23.22
C ASP A 358 19.17 -28.98 23.35
N GLY A 359 18.37 -28.78 22.28
CA GLY A 359 16.94 -29.10 22.25
C GLY A 359 16.64 -30.54 21.82
N ASP A 360 15.44 -31.04 22.10
CA ASP A 360 14.99 -32.37 21.66
C ASP A 360 14.45 -32.39 20.22
N GLY A 361 14.34 -31.23 19.56
CA GLY A 361 13.81 -31.06 18.21
C GLY A 361 12.27 -31.12 18.11
N PHE A 362 11.57 -31.42 19.20
CA PHE A 362 10.12 -31.55 19.26
C PHE A 362 9.41 -30.31 19.81
N ASP A 363 10.07 -29.52 20.66
CA ASP A 363 9.54 -28.25 21.16
C ASP A 363 9.34 -27.18 20.06
N GLU A 364 8.28 -26.38 20.16
CA GLU A 364 8.07 -25.20 19.29
C GLU A 364 9.00 -24.06 19.69
N THR A 365 10.17 -23.99 19.06
CA THR A 365 11.21 -22.99 19.33
C THR A 365 11.52 -22.12 18.10
N SER A 366 12.16 -20.97 18.33
CA SER A 366 12.68 -20.08 17.26
C SER A 366 13.92 -20.61 16.55
N THR A 367 14.25 -21.90 16.72
CA THR A 367 15.42 -22.57 16.15
C THR A 367 15.03 -23.72 15.21
N ARG A 368 13.71 -23.97 15.04
CA ARG A 368 13.20 -24.91 14.06
C ARG A 368 13.55 -24.49 12.64
N VAL A 369 13.80 -25.49 11.81
CA VAL A 369 14.10 -25.33 10.39
C VAL A 369 13.34 -26.35 9.55
N ILE A 370 12.80 -25.88 8.43
CA ILE A 370 12.21 -26.67 7.37
C ILE A 370 13.09 -26.50 6.13
N ILE A 371 13.55 -27.62 5.59
CA ILE A 371 14.47 -27.65 4.45
C ILE A 371 13.80 -28.38 3.30
N LYS A 372 13.90 -27.82 2.10
CA LYS A 372 13.37 -28.44 0.88
C LYS A 372 14.48 -29.18 0.16
N SER A 373 14.41 -30.52 0.17
CA SER A 373 15.38 -31.40 -0.48
C SER A 373 14.80 -32.08 -1.73
N ALA A 374 15.67 -32.68 -2.53
CA ALA A 374 15.28 -33.51 -3.67
C ALA A 374 14.38 -34.68 -3.22
N GLY A 375 13.41 -35.03 -4.07
CA GLY A 375 12.44 -36.10 -3.77
C GLY A 375 13.07 -37.47 -3.56
N PHE A 376 12.34 -38.31 -2.83
CA PHE A 376 12.71 -39.72 -2.51
C PHE A 376 14.03 -39.88 -1.76
N LYS A 377 14.50 -38.83 -1.06
CA LYS A 377 15.57 -38.95 -0.07
C LYS A 377 14.97 -39.22 1.30
N GLU A 378 15.44 -40.30 1.93
CA GLU A 378 15.10 -40.64 3.32
C GLU A 378 16.13 -40.01 4.26
N TYR A 379 15.65 -39.36 5.31
CA TYR A 379 16.48 -38.77 6.35
C TYR A 379 16.16 -39.42 7.69
N GLN A 380 17.19 -39.93 8.37
CA GLN A 380 17.02 -40.56 9.68
C GLN A 380 16.83 -39.52 10.78
N SER A 381 15.79 -39.69 11.59
CA SER A 381 15.55 -38.91 12.81
C SER A 381 16.76 -38.95 13.75
N ASP A 382 16.95 -37.87 14.51
CA ASP A 382 18.07 -37.61 15.42
C ASP A 382 19.46 -37.55 14.78
N THR A 383 19.56 -37.62 13.45
CA THR A 383 20.82 -37.40 12.74
C THR A 383 21.19 -35.93 12.75
N VAL A 384 22.44 -35.61 13.05
CA VAL A 384 22.99 -34.25 12.91
C VAL A 384 23.72 -34.15 11.58
N CYS A 385 23.31 -33.19 10.75
CA CYS A 385 23.91 -32.92 9.45
C CYS A 385 24.28 -31.44 9.30
N GLU A 386 25.21 -31.15 8.39
CA GLU A 386 25.46 -29.78 7.94
C GLU A 386 24.48 -29.43 6.82
N ALA A 387 23.89 -28.24 6.91
CA ALA A 387 23.09 -27.65 5.85
C ALA A 387 23.78 -26.39 5.31
N ALA A 388 23.83 -26.25 3.99
CA ALA A 388 24.32 -25.06 3.31
C ALA A 388 23.23 -23.99 3.28
N LEU A 389 23.61 -22.74 3.55
CA LEU A 389 22.75 -21.58 3.40
C LEU A 389 23.11 -20.81 2.11
N ASN A 390 22.09 -20.54 1.29
CA ASN A 390 22.21 -19.61 0.19
C ASN A 390 22.14 -18.16 0.71
N ILE A 391 23.31 -17.53 0.89
CA ILE A 391 23.39 -16.17 1.41
C ILE A 391 22.66 -15.13 0.54
N GLU A 392 22.47 -15.38 -0.76
CA GLU A 392 21.69 -14.50 -1.64
C GLU A 392 20.19 -14.49 -1.33
N GLY A 393 19.69 -15.53 -0.67
CA GLY A 393 18.30 -15.68 -0.22
C GLY A 393 18.05 -15.18 1.21
N ILE A 394 19.02 -14.50 1.84
CA ILE A 394 18.86 -14.00 3.21
C ILE A 394 17.86 -12.83 3.28
N HIS A 395 17.00 -12.89 4.29
CA HIS A 395 16.15 -11.77 4.69
C HIS A 395 16.42 -11.40 6.13
N LEU A 396 16.38 -10.12 6.47
CA LEU A 396 16.62 -9.66 7.83
C LEU A 396 15.50 -8.72 8.27
N PHE A 397 15.04 -8.90 9.51
CA PHE A 397 13.96 -8.10 10.08
C PHE A 397 14.32 -7.62 11.47
N ASP A 398 13.81 -6.45 11.83
CA ASP A 398 13.93 -5.90 13.17
C ASP A 398 13.15 -6.77 14.18
N ILE A 399 13.69 -6.93 15.38
CA ILE A 399 13.10 -7.84 16.38
C ILE A 399 11.79 -7.30 16.98
N ASP A 400 11.65 -5.97 17.07
CA ASP A 400 10.55 -5.31 17.77
C ASP A 400 9.42 -4.94 16.81
N THR A 401 9.78 -4.30 15.69
CA THR A 401 8.86 -3.81 14.67
C THR A 401 8.52 -4.86 13.62
N GLU A 402 9.33 -5.91 13.50
CA GLU A 402 9.24 -6.95 12.46
C GLU A 402 9.39 -6.44 11.01
N GLU A 403 9.73 -5.16 10.82
CA GLU A 403 9.98 -4.56 9.51
C GLU A 403 11.34 -5.01 8.94
N SER A 404 11.43 -5.07 7.61
CA SER A 404 12.67 -5.46 6.94
C SER A 404 13.75 -4.43 7.17
N ILE A 405 14.92 -4.88 7.62
CA ILE A 405 16.12 -4.03 7.71
C ILE A 405 16.93 -4.05 6.41
N MET A 406 16.45 -4.79 5.40
CA MET A 406 16.97 -4.81 4.03
C MET A 406 15.91 -4.24 3.06
N PRO A 407 15.51 -2.97 3.22
CA PRO A 407 14.41 -2.42 2.45
C PRO A 407 14.77 -2.32 0.96
N ARG A 408 13.82 -2.63 0.09
CA ARG A 408 14.01 -2.47 -1.36
C ARG A 408 14.18 -1.00 -1.73
N LEU A 409 13.35 -0.13 -1.15
CA LEU A 409 13.46 1.32 -1.17
C LEU A 409 14.07 1.81 0.16
N PRO A 410 15.36 2.17 0.20
CA PRO A 410 15.95 2.71 1.41
C PRO A 410 15.38 4.09 1.73
N GLU A 411 15.08 4.34 3.01
CA GLU A 411 14.64 5.65 3.48
C GLU A 411 15.81 6.63 3.60
N TYR A 412 16.98 6.14 4.02
CA TYR A 412 18.17 6.95 4.29
C TYR A 412 19.41 6.40 3.58
N ASN A 413 20.29 7.32 3.22
CA ASN A 413 21.70 7.07 3.00
C ASN A 413 22.44 7.35 4.29
N TYR A 414 23.36 6.47 4.65
CA TYR A 414 24.25 6.68 5.78
C TYR A 414 25.66 7.00 5.29
N ALA A 415 26.27 8.01 5.89
CA ALA A 415 27.66 8.36 5.63
C ALA A 415 28.31 9.00 6.85
N ASP A 416 29.57 8.65 7.10
CA ASP A 416 30.40 9.42 8.02
C ASP A 416 30.63 10.82 7.44
N CYS A 417 30.55 11.83 8.30
CA CYS A 417 30.71 13.22 7.91
C CYS A 417 31.56 14.01 8.91
N LYS A 418 32.14 15.11 8.43
CA LYS A 418 32.91 16.03 9.27
C LYS A 418 32.42 17.45 9.08
N VAL A 419 32.18 18.15 10.17
CA VAL A 419 31.87 19.58 10.17
C VAL A 419 33.11 20.35 10.58
N SER A 420 33.48 21.34 9.75
CA SER A 420 34.60 22.24 10.03
C SER A 420 34.33 23.61 9.46
N ALA A 421 34.38 24.66 10.28
CA ALA A 421 34.20 26.05 9.87
C ALA A 421 32.91 26.27 9.05
N GLY A 422 31.78 25.69 9.50
CA GLY A 422 30.47 25.82 8.85
C GLY A 422 30.36 25.08 7.50
N LYS A 423 31.25 24.12 7.23
CA LYS A 423 31.17 23.26 6.04
C LYS A 423 31.05 21.80 6.44
N LEU A 424 30.17 21.09 5.75
CA LEU A 424 29.96 19.66 5.86
C LEU A 424 30.78 18.94 4.80
N ALA A 425 31.74 18.12 5.24
CA ALA A 425 32.51 17.24 4.39
C ALA A 425 31.84 15.85 4.33
N ILE A 426 31.32 15.47 3.16
CA ILE A 426 30.66 14.19 2.90
C ILE A 426 30.97 13.68 1.50
N LEU A 427 31.08 12.37 1.33
CA LEU A 427 31.31 11.73 0.02
C LEU A 427 32.50 12.33 -0.77
N GLY A 428 33.52 12.83 -0.07
CA GLY A 428 34.67 13.51 -0.67
C GLY A 428 34.39 14.92 -1.22
N GLN A 429 33.23 15.49 -0.90
CA GLN A 429 32.81 16.85 -1.24
C GLN A 429 32.76 17.71 0.03
N SER A 430 32.90 19.03 -0.13
CA SER A 430 32.73 20.01 0.96
C SER A 430 31.60 20.97 0.60
N ILE A 431 30.54 20.95 1.41
CA ILE A 431 29.30 21.70 1.17
C ILE A 431 29.15 22.73 2.28
N ALA A 432 28.82 23.97 1.94
CA ALA A 432 28.54 24.99 2.94
C ALA A 432 27.24 24.66 3.67
N LEU A 433 27.27 24.68 5.01
CA LEU A 433 26.06 24.51 5.81
C LEU A 433 25.30 25.83 5.87
N PRO A 434 23.97 25.82 5.64
CA PRO A 434 23.16 26.99 5.88
C PRO A 434 23.09 27.32 7.37
N SER A 435 22.81 28.57 7.73
CA SER A 435 22.78 29.00 9.13
C SER A 435 21.72 28.29 10.00
N ALA A 436 20.65 27.77 9.39
CA ALA A 436 19.68 26.91 10.07
C ALA A 436 20.25 25.55 10.52
N VAL A 437 21.33 25.09 9.88
CA VAL A 437 22.00 23.82 10.16
C VAL A 437 23.36 24.14 10.76
N ASN A 438 23.36 24.46 12.06
CA ASN A 438 24.56 24.84 12.77
C ASN A 438 24.92 23.82 13.86
N CYS A 439 26.09 23.22 13.75
CA CYS A 439 26.65 22.34 14.77
C CYS A 439 28.15 22.62 14.96
N SER A 440 28.70 22.15 16.08
CA SER A 440 30.12 22.35 16.39
C SER A 440 31.03 21.61 15.42
N ASP A 441 32.28 22.04 15.32
CA ASP A 441 33.28 21.33 14.55
C ASP A 441 33.52 19.94 15.17
N GLY A 442 33.57 18.90 14.32
CA GLY A 442 33.68 17.52 14.79
C GLY A 442 33.36 16.48 13.73
N GLU A 443 33.45 15.21 14.13
CA GLU A 443 33.03 14.05 13.35
C GLU A 443 31.65 13.61 13.79
N TYR A 444 30.82 13.26 12.81
CA TYR A 444 29.40 12.99 12.98
C TYR A 444 28.94 11.91 12.00
N ASP A 445 27.79 11.31 12.31
CA ASP A 445 27.05 10.45 11.41
C ASP A 445 26.00 11.27 10.65
N LEU A 446 25.94 11.15 9.33
CA LEU A 446 24.88 11.75 8.50
C LEU A 446 23.87 10.68 8.12
N LEU A 447 22.59 10.92 8.44
CA LEU A 447 21.47 10.25 7.79
C LEU A 447 20.86 11.23 6.80
N LEU A 448 21.00 10.90 5.51
CA LEU A 448 20.49 11.68 4.40
C LEU A 448 19.30 10.96 3.78
N PRO A 449 18.05 11.44 3.97
CA PRO A 449 16.89 10.84 3.32
C PRO A 449 17.10 10.71 1.80
N THR A 450 16.65 9.60 1.23
CA THR A 450 16.84 9.36 -0.21
C THR A 450 16.05 10.32 -1.09
N ASP A 451 14.97 10.91 -0.56
CA ASP A 451 14.17 11.95 -1.20
C ASP A 451 14.68 13.38 -0.91
N ALA A 452 15.79 13.51 -0.18
CA ALA A 452 16.51 14.78 0.01
C ALA A 452 17.56 15.02 -1.08
N VAL A 453 17.89 13.99 -1.87
CA VAL A 453 18.78 14.14 -3.02
C VAL A 453 17.98 14.75 -4.17
N THR A 454 18.32 15.97 -4.55
CA THR A 454 17.69 16.71 -5.66
C THR A 454 18.56 16.63 -6.91
N PHE A 455 17.99 16.94 -8.08
CA PHE A 455 18.68 16.86 -9.38
C PHE A 455 18.98 18.23 -10.01
N ASP A 456 18.98 19.27 -9.19
CA ASP A 456 19.15 20.69 -9.55
C ASP A 456 20.36 21.35 -8.86
N GLY A 457 21.27 20.54 -8.30
CA GLY A 457 22.45 21.01 -7.55
C GLY A 457 23.75 21.05 -8.34
N ASP A 458 24.87 21.04 -7.62
CA ASP A 458 26.22 21.18 -8.17
C ASP A 458 27.17 20.01 -7.87
N ILE A 459 26.71 19.00 -7.13
CA ILE A 459 27.54 17.85 -6.78
C ILE A 459 27.59 16.89 -7.98
N PRO A 460 28.77 16.65 -8.59
CA PRO A 460 28.86 15.70 -9.69
C PRO A 460 28.64 14.27 -9.20
N ALA A 461 27.74 13.55 -9.87
CA ALA A 461 27.41 12.16 -9.58
C ALA A 461 27.27 11.35 -10.88
N GLU A 462 27.46 10.04 -10.80
CA GLU A 462 27.23 9.12 -11.91
C GLU A 462 26.05 8.18 -11.61
N ILE A 463 25.08 8.08 -12.51
CA ILE A 463 23.97 7.14 -12.39
C ILE A 463 24.47 5.74 -12.74
N THR A 464 24.50 4.83 -11.76
CA THR A 464 24.93 3.44 -11.97
C THR A 464 23.77 2.51 -12.34
N SER A 465 22.58 2.77 -11.82
CA SER A 465 21.37 1.98 -12.10
C SER A 465 20.09 2.69 -11.67
N THR A 466 18.98 2.36 -12.33
CA THR A 466 17.64 2.84 -11.97
C THR A 466 16.66 1.69 -11.89
N GLU A 467 15.73 1.73 -10.93
CA GLU A 467 14.70 0.71 -10.74
C GLU A 467 13.36 1.40 -10.43
N ASP A 468 12.29 1.07 -11.19
CA ASP A 468 10.93 1.50 -10.87
C ASP A 468 10.30 0.50 -9.89
N ILE A 469 9.89 1.01 -8.73
CA ILE A 469 9.29 0.26 -7.64
C ILE A 469 7.95 0.91 -7.31
N ASN A 470 6.87 0.42 -7.94
CA ASN A 470 5.50 0.86 -7.72
C ASN A 470 5.30 2.38 -7.91
N GLY A 471 5.91 2.97 -8.95
CA GLY A 471 5.78 4.40 -9.25
C GLY A 471 6.79 5.29 -8.50
N LYS A 472 7.66 4.70 -7.68
CA LYS A 472 8.85 5.35 -7.14
C LYS A 472 10.08 4.90 -7.92
N LEU A 473 10.85 5.84 -8.42
CA LEU A 473 12.10 5.60 -9.11
C LEU A 473 13.26 5.60 -8.10
N LEU A 474 13.84 4.43 -7.85
CA LEU A 474 15.09 4.29 -7.12
C LEU A 474 16.26 4.52 -8.07
N ILE A 475 17.08 5.51 -7.79
CA ILE A 475 18.27 5.85 -8.55
C ILE A 475 19.48 5.55 -7.68
N THR A 476 20.39 4.75 -8.22
CA THR A 476 21.68 4.48 -7.58
C THR A 476 22.73 5.35 -8.24
N LEU A 477 23.44 6.11 -7.43
CA LEU A 477 24.43 7.10 -7.80
C LEU A 477 25.81 6.69 -7.28
N SER A 478 26.86 7.08 -7.99
CA SER A 478 28.26 7.04 -7.56
C SER A 478 28.76 8.48 -7.43
N VAL A 479 29.20 8.86 -6.24
CA VAL A 479 29.80 10.16 -5.93
C VAL A 479 31.22 9.89 -5.44
N ASN A 480 32.23 10.26 -6.25
CA ASN A 480 33.64 9.96 -5.97
C ASN A 480 33.91 8.47 -5.64
N GLY A 481 33.23 7.55 -6.32
CA GLY A 481 33.35 6.11 -6.10
C GLY A 481 32.57 5.56 -4.91
N LYS A 482 31.91 6.41 -4.11
CA LYS A 482 30.99 6.00 -3.04
C LYS A 482 29.55 5.94 -3.55
N LYS A 483 28.81 4.92 -3.12
CA LYS A 483 27.43 4.70 -3.53
C LYS A 483 26.46 5.59 -2.74
N LEU A 484 25.46 6.14 -3.43
CA LEU A 484 24.39 6.95 -2.87
C LEU A 484 23.06 6.55 -3.53
N PHE A 485 21.96 6.57 -2.79
CA PHE A 485 20.62 6.27 -3.28
C PHE A 485 19.77 7.54 -3.30
N ALA A 486 19.00 7.73 -4.36
CA ALA A 486 17.99 8.77 -4.46
C ALA A 486 16.65 8.14 -4.81
N VAL A 487 15.56 8.63 -4.22
CA VAL A 487 14.19 8.17 -4.51
C VAL A 487 13.36 9.37 -4.93
N THR A 488 12.73 9.27 -6.09
CA THR A 488 11.80 10.29 -6.61
C THR A 488 10.54 9.62 -7.13
N ASP A 489 9.42 10.34 -7.17
CA ASP A 489 8.21 9.86 -7.84
C ASP A 489 8.43 9.82 -9.36
N CYS A 490 7.86 8.82 -10.03
CA CYS A 490 7.77 8.78 -11.48
C CYS A 490 6.77 9.86 -11.93
N SER A 491 7.24 11.01 -12.41
CA SER A 491 6.36 12.12 -12.84
C SER A 491 5.35 11.69 -13.89
N ALA A 492 4.07 12.06 -13.72
CA ALA A 492 3.01 11.92 -14.73
C ALA A 492 3.31 12.75 -16.01
N ASP A 493 4.09 13.82 -15.86
CA ASP A 493 4.54 14.71 -16.94
C ASP A 493 6.01 14.48 -17.28
N GLY A 494 6.33 13.30 -17.84
CA GLY A 494 7.28 13.17 -18.95
C GLY A 494 8.77 13.50 -18.80
N GLU A 495 9.24 14.24 -17.80
CA GLU A 495 10.68 14.36 -17.54
C GLU A 495 11.15 13.15 -16.73
N LYS A 496 11.15 11.99 -17.38
CA LYS A 496 12.07 10.94 -16.98
C LYS A 496 13.45 11.57 -16.97
N ILE A 497 14.12 11.56 -15.82
CA ILE A 497 15.57 11.80 -15.75
C ILE A 497 16.17 10.93 -16.84
N SER A 498 16.56 11.56 -17.95
CA SER A 498 16.96 10.82 -19.12
C SER A 498 18.28 10.17 -18.74
N VAL A 499 18.34 8.84 -18.80
CA VAL A 499 19.58 8.05 -18.62
C VAL A 499 20.59 8.34 -19.76
N ALA A 500 20.33 9.35 -20.58
CA ALA A 500 21.24 9.86 -21.60
C ALA A 500 22.33 10.69 -20.90
N ASP A 501 23.53 10.10 -20.89
CA ASP A 501 24.77 10.57 -20.27
C ASP A 501 24.79 10.44 -18.75
N GLY A 502 25.31 9.30 -18.28
CA GLY A 502 25.37 8.89 -16.87
C GLY A 502 26.02 9.87 -15.89
N LYS A 503 26.44 11.08 -16.27
CA LYS A 503 26.88 12.14 -15.36
C LYS A 503 25.75 13.14 -15.11
N ILE A 504 25.40 13.32 -13.85
CA ILE A 504 24.38 14.26 -13.40
C ILE A 504 24.97 15.17 -12.32
N LYS A 505 24.31 16.30 -12.06
CA LYS A 505 24.57 17.09 -10.86
C LYS A 505 23.42 16.92 -9.88
N ILE A 506 23.76 16.68 -8.62
CA ILE A 506 22.79 16.53 -7.55
C ILE A 506 22.92 17.64 -6.51
N GLY A 507 21.82 17.94 -5.84
CA GLY A 507 21.76 18.79 -4.64
C GLY A 507 21.36 17.96 -3.43
N ILE A 508 21.43 18.58 -2.25
CA ILE A 508 20.97 18.00 -1.00
C ILE A 508 20.04 19.02 -0.33
N ASP A 509 18.80 18.62 -0.08
CA ASP A 509 17.85 19.40 0.69
C ASP A 509 18.23 19.37 2.18
N MET A 510 18.95 20.41 2.60
CA MET A 510 19.45 20.57 3.97
C MET A 510 18.32 20.66 5.02
N LYS A 511 17.07 20.86 4.61
CA LYS A 511 15.91 20.83 5.52
C LYS A 511 15.62 19.43 6.05
N LYS A 512 16.03 18.38 5.32
CA LYS A 512 15.66 16.99 5.59
C LYS A 512 16.77 16.17 6.26
N ILE A 513 17.99 16.68 6.35
CA ILE A 513 19.12 15.89 6.84
C ILE A 513 19.10 15.72 8.35
N ILE A 514 19.76 14.67 8.83
CA ILE A 514 19.96 14.40 10.26
C ILE A 514 21.46 14.25 10.51
N ILE A 515 22.00 15.00 11.46
CA ILE A 515 23.40 14.88 11.89
C ILE A 515 23.42 14.36 13.31
N ARG A 516 24.06 13.21 13.53
CA ARG A 516 24.15 12.53 14.82
C ARG A 516 25.55 12.55 15.40
N LYS A 517 25.64 12.63 16.72
CA LYS A 517 26.87 12.39 17.49
C LYS A 517 26.56 11.40 18.60
N ASN A 518 27.28 10.28 18.66
CA ASN A 518 27.03 9.23 19.65
C ASN A 518 25.55 8.77 19.70
N SER A 519 24.93 8.59 18.53
CA SER A 519 23.52 8.22 18.37
C SER A 519 22.48 9.26 18.82
N GLU A 520 22.89 10.48 19.20
CA GLU A 520 21.98 11.60 19.49
C GLU A 520 21.89 12.55 18.29
N ASP A 521 20.66 12.95 17.92
CA ASP A 521 20.42 13.93 16.86
C ASP A 521 20.89 15.33 17.34
N VAL A 522 21.95 15.85 16.72
CA VAL A 522 22.43 17.22 16.93
C VAL A 522 21.74 18.18 15.97
N ILE A 523 21.42 17.68 14.77
CA ILE A 523 20.53 18.34 13.81
C ILE A 523 19.42 17.37 13.48
N SER A 524 18.18 17.85 13.61
CA SER A 524 16.97 17.14 13.24
C SER A 524 16.35 17.75 11.98
N PRO A 525 15.61 16.95 11.19
CA PRO A 525 14.96 17.46 9.99
C PRO A 525 13.84 18.43 10.37
N MET A 526 13.65 19.47 9.57
CA MET A 526 12.54 20.39 9.73
C MET A 526 11.23 19.68 9.39
N PRO A 527 10.25 19.64 10.31
CA PRO A 527 8.93 19.08 10.02
C PRO A 527 8.29 19.77 8.81
N LEU A 528 7.81 18.97 7.87
CA LEU A 528 7.06 19.44 6.68
C LEU A 528 5.54 19.46 6.91
N VAL A 529 5.10 19.10 8.12
CA VAL A 529 3.69 19.10 8.52
C VAL A 529 3.57 19.83 9.84
N ASN A 530 2.76 20.88 9.85
CA ASN A 530 2.32 21.61 11.02
C ASN A 530 0.98 21.05 11.46
N GLY A 531 0.90 20.51 12.67
CA GLY A 531 -0.35 20.03 13.25
C GLY A 531 -0.85 20.96 14.35
N LEU A 532 -2.11 21.38 14.30
CA LEU A 532 -2.76 22.15 15.34
C LEU A 532 -4.03 21.42 15.79
N ASN A 533 -4.20 21.25 17.10
CA ASN A 533 -5.38 20.62 17.65
C ASN A 533 -6.53 21.62 17.74
N GLY A 534 -7.75 21.15 17.51
CA GLY A 534 -8.93 21.99 17.56
C GLY A 534 -10.24 21.21 17.49
N THR A 535 -11.33 21.96 17.35
CA THR A 535 -12.69 21.42 17.20
C THR A 535 -13.39 22.04 16.00
N PHE A 536 -14.45 21.40 15.54
CA PHE A 536 -15.26 21.90 14.44
C PHE A 536 -16.57 22.48 14.99
N VAL A 537 -16.91 23.72 14.61
CA VAL A 537 -18.07 24.43 15.16
C VAL A 537 -18.95 25.04 14.07
N MET A 538 -20.22 25.27 14.38
CA MET A 538 -21.19 25.91 13.48
C MET A 538 -21.84 27.12 14.16
N GLU A 539 -21.95 28.21 13.42
CA GLU A 539 -22.65 29.42 13.85
C GLU A 539 -23.69 29.86 12.83
N LYS A 540 -24.84 30.33 13.33
CA LYS A 540 -25.91 30.85 12.49
C LYS A 540 -25.83 32.36 12.39
N LEU A 541 -25.17 32.85 11.35
CA LEU A 541 -25.01 34.28 11.11
C LEU A 541 -26.17 34.83 10.25
N PRO A 542 -26.63 36.06 10.53
CA PRO A 542 -27.68 36.68 9.74
C PRO A 542 -27.12 37.26 8.43
N GLU A 543 -27.66 36.81 7.30
CA GLU A 543 -27.34 37.32 5.97
C GLU A 543 -28.57 37.90 5.26
N MET A 544 -28.35 38.91 4.42
CA MET A 544 -29.38 39.46 3.54
C MET A 544 -29.52 38.56 2.32
N THR A 545 -30.72 38.00 2.10
CA THR A 545 -31.03 37.17 0.92
C THR A 545 -32.32 37.63 0.26
N VAL A 546 -32.35 37.57 -1.07
CA VAL A 546 -33.55 37.90 -1.84
C VAL A 546 -34.45 36.66 -1.87
N VAL A 547 -35.56 36.73 -1.14
CA VAL A 547 -36.58 35.67 -1.12
C VAL A 547 -37.84 36.25 -1.74
N ASN A 548 -38.26 35.72 -2.89
CA ASN A 548 -39.43 36.20 -3.65
C ASN A 548 -39.35 37.70 -4.00
N GLY A 549 -38.17 38.17 -4.44
CA GLY A 549 -37.97 39.57 -4.87
C GLY A 549 -37.92 40.60 -3.74
N LYS A 550 -37.94 40.17 -2.46
CA LYS A 550 -37.75 41.04 -1.29
C LYS A 550 -36.51 40.62 -0.51
N GLU A 551 -35.70 41.59 -0.11
CA GLU A 551 -34.58 41.36 0.78
C GLU A 551 -35.09 40.94 2.17
N LYS A 552 -34.63 39.79 2.64
CA LYS A 552 -34.91 39.26 3.98
C LYS A 552 -33.62 38.86 4.67
N LYS A 553 -33.56 39.16 5.97
CA LYS A 553 -32.50 38.69 6.86
C LYS A 553 -32.76 37.22 7.21
N VAL A 554 -31.94 36.31 6.71
CA VAL A 554 -32.03 34.86 6.94
C VAL A 554 -30.79 34.42 7.69
N LYS A 555 -30.96 33.55 8.70
CA LYS A 555 -29.83 32.96 9.41
C LYS A 555 -29.25 31.81 8.58
N LYS A 556 -28.03 31.97 8.09
CA LYS A 556 -27.28 30.90 7.41
C LYS A 556 -26.25 30.28 8.34
N ALA A 557 -26.00 28.99 8.17
CA ALA A 557 -24.98 28.28 8.92
C ALA A 557 -23.61 28.52 8.27
N HIS A 558 -22.66 28.97 9.07
CA HIS A 558 -21.24 29.03 8.75
C HIS A 558 -20.51 28.01 9.62
N TYR A 559 -19.48 27.42 9.06
CA TYR A 559 -18.72 26.36 9.69
C TYR A 559 -17.29 26.80 9.88
N TYR A 560 -16.70 26.47 11.03
CA TYR A 560 -15.37 26.95 11.39
C TYR A 560 -14.52 25.83 11.98
N LEU A 561 -13.24 25.85 11.63
CA LEU A 561 -12.20 25.18 12.41
C LEU A 561 -11.85 26.10 13.59
N LEU A 562 -12.03 25.61 14.82
CA LEU A 562 -11.71 26.33 16.04
C LEU A 562 -10.36 25.85 16.56
N ILE A 563 -9.35 26.71 16.52
CA ILE A 563 -7.97 26.42 16.91
C ILE A 563 -7.50 27.51 17.86
N ASP A 564 -7.12 27.14 19.09
CA ASP A 564 -6.66 28.07 20.12
C ASP A 564 -7.54 29.33 20.25
N GLY A 565 -8.86 29.14 20.28
CA GLY A 565 -9.86 30.22 20.34
C GLY A 565 -10.11 31.00 19.05
N THR A 566 -9.31 30.77 18.00
CA THR A 566 -9.44 31.40 16.68
C THR A 566 -10.37 30.59 15.79
N LYS A 567 -11.33 31.25 15.13
CA LYS A 567 -12.24 30.64 14.16
C LYS A 567 -11.75 30.87 12.75
N LEU A 568 -11.51 29.78 12.02
CA LEU A 568 -11.15 29.80 10.61
C LEU A 568 -12.31 29.27 9.80
N GLU A 569 -12.85 30.07 8.89
CA GLU A 569 -14.02 29.67 8.11
C GLU A 569 -13.68 28.49 7.19
N ALA A 570 -14.44 27.40 7.33
CA ALA A 570 -14.27 26.19 6.55
C ALA A 570 -15.05 26.30 5.24
N PRO A 571 -14.39 26.14 4.07
CA PRO A 571 -15.08 26.12 2.79
C PRO A 571 -15.95 24.86 2.65
N ALA A 572 -16.88 24.90 1.70
CA ALA A 572 -17.82 23.81 1.45
C ALA A 572 -17.17 22.46 1.22
N GLU A 573 -16.04 22.43 0.53
CA GLU A 573 -15.28 21.21 0.31
C GLU A 573 -14.85 20.56 1.63
N VAL A 574 -14.37 21.35 2.60
CA VAL A 574 -13.84 20.84 3.87
C VAL A 574 -14.96 20.36 4.78
N TYR A 575 -16.01 21.17 5.00
CA TYR A 575 -17.08 20.75 5.90
C TYR A 575 -17.92 19.60 5.33
N ASN A 576 -18.10 19.52 4.01
CA ASN A 576 -18.81 18.39 3.40
C ASN A 576 -18.05 17.07 3.61
N LYS A 577 -16.72 17.10 3.54
CA LYS A 577 -15.90 15.90 3.81
C LYS A 577 -15.95 15.50 5.29
N LEU A 578 -15.95 16.47 6.22
CA LEU A 578 -16.19 16.22 7.65
C LEU A 578 -17.53 15.53 7.91
N PHE A 579 -18.63 16.03 7.33
CA PHE A 579 -19.96 15.42 7.46
C PHE A 579 -20.09 14.08 6.72
N ALA A 580 -19.31 13.85 5.68
CA ALA A 580 -19.28 12.55 5.02
C ALA A 580 -18.55 11.48 5.87
N ALA A 581 -17.46 11.85 6.53
CA ALA A 581 -16.63 10.93 7.34
C ALA A 581 -17.14 10.75 8.78
N THR A 582 -17.96 11.69 9.27
CA THR A 582 -18.53 11.68 10.61
C THR A 582 -20.02 11.99 10.52
N SER A 583 -20.87 11.28 11.26
CA SER A 583 -22.29 11.65 11.29
C SER A 583 -22.44 13.11 11.74
N ASP A 584 -23.42 13.84 11.20
CA ASP A 584 -23.58 15.30 11.39
C ASP A 584 -23.40 15.78 12.84
N ARG A 585 -23.88 15.01 13.82
CA ARG A 585 -23.75 15.35 15.24
C ARG A 585 -22.36 15.06 15.81
N LYS A 586 -21.70 13.99 15.34
CA LYS A 586 -20.37 13.62 15.82
C LYS A 586 -19.31 14.61 15.30
N ALA A 587 -19.53 15.19 14.12
CA ALA A 587 -18.66 16.22 13.54
C ALA A 587 -18.33 17.37 14.52
N PHE A 588 -19.29 17.79 15.35
CA PHE A 588 -19.11 18.92 16.26
C PHE A 588 -18.62 18.55 17.66
N ASN A 589 -18.63 17.25 17.99
CA ASN A 589 -18.28 16.74 19.32
C ASN A 589 -16.96 15.97 19.33
N SER A 590 -16.25 15.93 18.20
CA SER A 590 -14.95 15.29 18.04
C SER A 590 -13.82 16.30 18.18
N ALA A 591 -12.68 15.83 18.70
CA ALA A 591 -11.42 16.53 18.61
C ALA A 591 -10.74 16.20 17.28
N TYR A 592 -10.09 17.20 16.69
CA TYR A 592 -9.40 17.08 15.42
C TYR A 592 -7.97 17.58 15.53
N ARG A 593 -7.07 16.94 14.78
CA ARG A 593 -5.77 17.49 14.42
C ARG A 593 -5.87 18.02 12.99
N TYR A 594 -5.61 19.31 12.83
CA TYR A 594 -5.59 19.99 11.54
C TYR A 594 -4.14 20.15 11.08
N GLU A 595 -3.83 19.60 9.92
CA GLU A 595 -2.47 19.50 9.38
C GLU A 595 -2.32 20.35 8.11
N TRP A 596 -1.24 21.12 8.04
CA TRP A 596 -0.85 21.95 6.89
C TRP A 596 0.64 21.83 6.62
N THR A 597 1.10 22.23 5.43
CA THR A 597 2.55 22.39 5.20
C THR A 597 3.03 23.77 5.67
N PRO A 598 4.34 23.95 5.92
CA PRO A 598 4.91 25.27 6.21
C PRO A 598 4.62 26.37 5.17
N TYR A 599 4.26 25.97 3.95
CA TYR A 599 3.98 26.89 2.83
C TYR A 599 2.53 27.39 2.80
N ASP A 600 1.65 26.79 3.59
CA ASP A 600 0.21 27.09 3.54
C ASP A 600 -0.21 28.22 4.48
N PHE A 601 0.74 28.90 5.13
CA PHE A 601 0.49 29.96 6.10
C PHE A 601 0.83 31.34 5.54
N ALA A 602 -0.04 32.32 5.80
CA ALA A 602 0.22 33.73 5.58
C ALA A 602 0.28 34.49 6.91
N VAL A 603 1.12 35.53 6.98
CA VAL A 603 1.20 36.43 8.13
C VAL A 603 0.23 37.60 7.93
N SER A 604 -0.64 37.83 8.90
CA SER A 604 -1.72 38.83 8.86
C SER A 604 -1.79 39.62 10.17
N GLY A 605 -2.69 40.62 10.22
CA GLY A 605 -3.03 41.35 11.45
C GLY A 605 -4.06 40.63 12.34
N ASP A 606 -4.70 39.59 11.82
CA ASP A 606 -5.68 38.73 12.50
C ASP A 606 -5.43 37.27 12.10
N GLY A 607 -5.88 36.31 12.91
CA GLY A 607 -5.64 34.88 12.73
C GLY A 607 -5.14 34.18 13.99
N ILE A 608 -4.54 33.00 13.81
CA ILE A 608 -4.02 32.21 14.91
C ILE A 608 -2.83 32.95 15.51
N ARG A 609 -2.92 33.27 16.81
CA ARG A 609 -1.84 33.92 17.52
C ARG A 609 -0.66 32.95 17.68
N ALA A 610 0.52 33.36 17.24
CA ALA A 610 1.74 32.57 17.33
C ALA A 610 2.90 33.40 17.85
N GLN A 611 3.76 32.79 18.67
CA GLN A 611 4.96 33.42 19.18
C GLN A 611 6.17 32.98 18.35
N VAL A 612 6.89 33.92 17.74
CA VAL A 612 8.11 33.63 16.99
C VAL A 612 9.24 33.28 17.95
N GLU A 613 9.85 32.11 17.75
CA GLU A 613 11.00 31.63 18.52
C GLU A 613 12.32 31.94 17.81
N GLU A 614 12.45 31.51 16.55
CA GLU A 614 13.67 31.67 15.77
C GLU A 614 13.42 31.70 14.26
N THR A 615 14.37 32.25 13.51
CA THR A 615 14.39 32.22 12.04
C THR A 615 15.38 31.17 11.56
N LEU A 616 14.90 30.25 10.73
CA LEU A 616 15.67 29.18 10.11
C LEU A 616 15.94 29.56 8.66
N ASP A 617 17.17 29.96 8.36
CA ASP A 617 17.62 30.30 7.01
C ASP A 617 18.40 29.14 6.39
N TYR A 618 17.79 28.47 5.40
CA TYR A 618 18.35 27.37 4.62
C TYR A 618 19.01 27.85 3.31
N GLY A 619 19.24 29.16 3.16
CA GLY A 619 19.82 29.76 1.96
C GLY A 619 18.74 30.15 0.95
N ALA A 620 18.26 29.18 0.16
CA ALA A 620 17.23 29.43 -0.86
C ALA A 620 15.86 29.75 -0.24
N GLU A 621 15.58 29.20 0.93
CA GLU A 621 14.31 29.32 1.63
C GLU A 621 14.53 29.69 3.09
N LYS A 622 13.61 30.50 3.62
CA LYS A 622 13.62 30.92 5.02
C LYS A 622 12.30 30.56 5.68
N PHE A 623 12.40 30.05 6.90
CA PHE A 623 11.29 29.66 7.73
C PHE A 623 11.38 30.33 9.08
N VAL A 624 10.25 30.44 9.75
CA VAL A 624 10.19 30.90 11.13
C VAL A 624 9.51 29.81 11.95
N ARG A 625 10.19 29.40 13.02
CA ARG A 625 9.63 28.48 14.01
C ARG A 625 8.80 29.29 14.99
N CYS A 626 7.53 28.93 15.12
CA CYS A 626 6.57 29.61 15.97
C CYS A 626 5.90 28.61 16.92
N THR A 627 5.48 29.10 18.08
CA THR A 627 4.68 28.33 19.05
C THR A 627 3.26 28.85 19.08
N VAL A 628 2.29 27.93 18.99
CA VAL A 628 0.85 28.17 19.06
C VAL A 628 0.29 27.27 20.17
N GLY A 629 -0.08 27.86 21.30
CA GLY A 629 -0.39 27.08 22.50
C GLY A 629 0.79 26.20 22.92
N GLU A 630 0.60 24.88 22.86
CA GLU A 630 1.64 23.87 23.16
C GLU A 630 2.29 23.28 21.90
N GLU A 631 1.81 23.63 20.70
CA GLU A 631 2.29 23.07 19.43
C GLU A 631 3.35 23.98 18.80
N VAL A 632 4.35 23.37 18.17
CA VAL A 632 5.37 24.07 17.39
C VAL A 632 5.05 23.93 15.91
N ILE A 633 5.06 25.04 15.19
CA ILE A 633 4.82 25.10 13.74
C ILE A 633 5.90 25.90 13.01
N TYR A 634 6.07 25.61 11.73
CA TYR A 634 7.08 26.22 10.87
C TYR A 634 6.38 26.98 9.75
N VAL A 635 6.75 28.24 9.50
CA VAL A 635 6.10 29.06 8.47
C VAL A 635 7.13 29.55 7.47
N LYS A 636 6.93 29.28 6.18
CA LYS A 636 7.77 29.83 5.11
C LYS A 636 7.56 31.34 5.03
N THR A 637 8.64 32.12 5.13
CA THR A 637 8.57 33.58 5.01
C THR A 637 9.93 34.18 4.71
N ASP A 638 9.97 35.11 3.76
CA ASP A 638 11.17 35.88 3.44
C ASP A 638 11.32 37.13 4.34
N LYS A 639 10.28 37.44 5.13
CA LYS A 639 10.25 38.57 6.07
C LYS A 639 10.88 38.16 7.40
N ARG A 640 11.66 39.07 8.00
CA ARG A 640 12.07 38.93 9.40
C ARG A 640 10.88 39.16 10.31
N LEU A 641 10.48 38.11 11.02
CA LEU A 641 9.41 38.16 12.01
C LEU A 641 10.03 38.09 13.41
N SER A 642 9.37 38.74 14.38
CA SER A 642 9.77 38.69 15.79
C SER A 642 8.57 38.99 16.67
N GLY A 643 8.58 38.48 17.90
CA GLY A 643 7.47 38.68 18.84
C GLY A 643 6.23 37.88 18.46
N THR A 644 5.07 38.41 18.84
CA THR A 644 3.78 37.79 18.52
C THR A 644 3.33 38.16 17.11
N VAL A 645 2.96 37.16 16.31
CA VAL A 645 2.40 37.30 14.97
C VAL A 645 1.03 36.62 14.88
N HIS A 646 0.24 36.95 13.87
CA HIS A 646 -0.99 36.22 13.55
C HIS A 646 -0.83 35.48 12.23
N LEU A 647 -1.14 34.19 12.25
CA LEU A 647 -0.98 33.28 11.14
C LEU A 647 -2.35 32.84 10.63
N VAL A 648 -2.53 32.91 9.32
CA VAL A 648 -3.75 32.45 8.64
C VAL A 648 -3.36 31.29 7.74
N PRO A 649 -3.71 30.04 8.07
CA PRO A 649 -3.52 28.93 7.16
C PRO A 649 -4.57 28.96 6.04
N ASP A 650 -4.19 28.43 4.87
CA ASP A 650 -5.12 28.14 3.79
C ASP A 650 -6.00 26.94 4.18
N VAL A 651 -7.21 27.24 4.65
CA VAL A 651 -8.17 26.23 5.12
C VAL A 651 -8.55 25.25 4.01
N SER A 652 -8.45 25.62 2.71
CA SER A 652 -8.77 24.71 1.61
C SER A 652 -7.79 23.54 1.47
N LYS A 653 -6.58 23.68 2.02
CA LYS A 653 -5.50 22.68 1.95
C LYS A 653 -5.31 21.87 3.23
N VAL A 654 -6.20 22.05 4.20
CA VAL A 654 -6.11 21.33 5.48
C VAL A 654 -6.26 19.83 5.28
N SER A 655 -5.38 19.04 5.90
CA SER A 655 -5.63 17.62 6.15
C SER A 655 -6.20 17.47 7.55
N ILE A 656 -7.27 16.70 7.72
CA ILE A 656 -7.96 16.59 8.99
C ILE A 656 -7.85 15.17 9.53
N ILE A 657 -7.44 15.02 10.78
CA ILE A 657 -7.43 13.73 11.47
C ILE A 657 -8.39 13.80 12.65
N GLU A 658 -9.37 12.91 12.69
CA GLU A 658 -10.24 12.75 13.85
C GLU A 658 -9.47 12.03 14.96
N SER A 659 -9.22 12.74 16.06
CA SER A 659 -8.23 12.34 17.07
C SER A 659 -8.61 11.06 17.82
N GLU A 660 -9.90 10.81 18.07
CA GLU A 660 -10.34 9.63 18.85
C GLU A 660 -10.13 8.33 18.06
N ARG A 661 -10.58 8.31 16.80
CA ARG A 661 -10.48 7.11 15.95
C ARG A 661 -9.26 7.09 15.04
N GLN A 662 -8.44 8.14 15.02
CA GLN A 662 -7.28 8.27 14.13
C GLN A 662 -7.68 8.04 12.67
N ILE A 663 -8.78 8.65 12.25
CA ILE A 663 -9.30 8.56 10.88
C ILE A 663 -8.88 9.83 10.14
N ARG A 664 -8.14 9.66 9.05
CA ARG A 664 -7.83 10.75 8.13
C ARG A 664 -9.06 11.07 7.27
N ILE A 665 -9.46 12.33 7.30
CA ILE A 665 -10.53 12.91 6.52
C ILE A 665 -9.83 13.76 5.46
N LEU A 666 -9.93 13.29 4.21
CA LEU A 666 -9.38 13.95 3.02
C LEU A 666 -10.02 15.30 2.74
#